data_AF-A0A1I7M5W9-F1
#
_entry.id   AF-A0A1I7M5W9-F1
#
_cell.length_a   1.000
_cell.length_b   1.000
_cell.length_c   1.000
_cell.angle_alpha   90.00
_cell.angle_beta   90.00
_cell.angle_gamma   90.00
#
_symmetry.space_group_name_H-M   'P 1'
#
loop_
_entity.id
_entity.type
_entity.pdbx_description
1 polymer ?
#
loop_
_entity_poly.entity_id
_entity_poly.type
_entity_poly.pdbx_seq_one_letter_code
_entity_poly.pdbx_strand_id
1 'polypeptide(L)'
;MPRLIRVWPPLQPGGMAVGTDVVLTFSAPVKAGTGPLIIGTVGPPTQTLYELSADSPYIAISGDTLRLRLPEGLAYGTSVDVRLTENFVLDLAGNPMDVSSSFYWQLESQPAPAPVDWTGTALADLFHGSAGADALAGGAGGDSLYGHAGNDVILGGDEPSPAGDFLFGMDGDDILYGEGGDDALSGGAGDDVLDGGADNDYLGGDDGNDTLRGGDGDDRLTEWFGDNAMYGGAGDDTLYDESRGTGLLDGGGGADTLTLAYGSGTLDGGGGNDALLVFGGVAGAAQTLALSGGDGDDRITIRASEAIRVLTASGGAGVDSYAIEANQGNVVTIGDFKAGAGGDIIDLKLLLGEAYSGGNPFGAAAALRLVQRGLETVLQHDPDGAAGGAFFHDAVRLVDVAAVGLTAANFAGGVAPNGDPAGASFQGGEGDDQYTGGASNDTLAGGAGKDTLDGDAGDDVLLGGAGDDMLHGGADDDRVYGGDGADAVSGGNGDDLLEGGAGDDTLNGGDGADRISGGGGLDRASWPLFRGSVTVESSQGQVTVTSLAGTGAGDVDILDGVERLHFFNQGVAFDVDGAAGQIFRLYLSAFGRAPDIYGMGYWLSRSDAGAELGEIAGQFAASTEFQARYGAQPDHGEFVAGLYRDVLHRQPDAAGQAYWTGLLDRHAISLDGVLLNFSESAEHQQVSAAVVGVSIEYTRWGVPAGPF
;
A
#
# COMPACT_ATOMS: atom_id res chain seq x y z
N MET A 1 -17.16 -51.87 25.90
CA MET A 1 -16.13 -51.05 25.26
C MET A 1 -15.91 -49.80 26.09
N PRO A 2 -14.75 -49.68 26.75
CA PRO A 2 -14.40 -48.48 27.49
C PRO A 2 -14.18 -47.32 26.50
N ARG A 3 -14.65 -46.12 26.84
CA ARG A 3 -14.41 -44.89 26.08
C ARG A 3 -13.52 -43.96 26.89
N LEU A 4 -12.59 -43.25 26.24
CA LEU A 4 -11.83 -42.19 26.89
C LEU A 4 -12.78 -41.02 27.16
N ILE A 5 -12.90 -40.61 28.43
CA ILE A 5 -13.83 -39.55 28.85
C ILE A 5 -13.12 -38.30 29.39
N ARG A 6 -11.86 -38.43 29.79
CA ARG A 6 -11.06 -37.30 30.28
C ARG A 6 -9.57 -37.57 30.12
N VAL A 7 -8.85 -36.52 29.76
CA VAL A 7 -7.39 -36.45 29.78
C VAL A 7 -7.01 -35.31 30.74
N TRP A 8 -6.00 -35.53 31.60
CA TRP A 8 -5.53 -34.54 32.57
C TRP A 8 -3.99 -34.56 32.69
N PRO A 9 -3.30 -33.40 32.78
CA PRO A 9 -3.85 -32.03 32.72
C PRO A 9 -4.50 -31.69 31.36
N PRO A 10 -5.42 -30.70 31.32
CA PRO A 10 -6.04 -30.29 30.06
C PRO A 10 -4.99 -29.56 29.21
N LEU A 11 -5.20 -29.47 27.90
CA LEU A 11 -4.34 -28.69 27.00
C LEU A 11 -4.26 -27.24 27.53
N GLN A 12 -3.05 -26.78 27.86
CA GLN A 12 -2.77 -25.41 28.28
C GLN A 12 -1.92 -24.71 27.22
N PRO A 13 -2.09 -23.39 27.01
CA PRO A 13 -1.29 -22.62 26.04
C PRO A 13 0.23 -22.60 26.31
N GLY A 14 0.67 -22.89 27.54
CA GLY A 14 2.09 -22.88 27.92
C GLY A 14 2.82 -24.21 27.82
N GLY A 15 2.16 -25.30 27.40
CA GLY A 15 2.77 -26.63 27.37
C GLY A 15 2.73 -27.39 28.71
N MET A 16 3.41 -28.53 28.80
CA MET A 16 3.46 -29.39 30.00
C MET A 16 4.90 -29.57 30.48
N ALA A 17 5.15 -29.33 31.77
CA ALA A 17 6.47 -29.58 32.38
C ALA A 17 6.88 -31.07 32.28
N VAL A 18 8.13 -31.31 31.87
CA VAL A 18 8.73 -32.65 31.78
C VAL A 18 8.65 -33.36 33.12
N GLY A 19 8.19 -34.62 33.12
CA GLY A 19 8.00 -35.44 34.32
C GLY A 19 6.59 -35.37 34.94
N THR A 20 5.69 -34.56 34.37
CA THR A 20 4.27 -34.57 34.75
C THR A 20 3.58 -35.85 34.26
N ASP A 21 2.86 -36.54 35.16
CA ASP A 21 2.09 -37.73 34.79
C ASP A 21 0.81 -37.32 34.01
N VAL A 22 0.62 -37.90 32.84
CA VAL A 22 -0.62 -37.81 32.06
C VAL A 22 -1.61 -38.85 32.58
N VAL A 23 -2.83 -38.42 32.90
CA VAL A 23 -3.88 -39.32 33.41
C VAL A 23 -5.04 -39.39 32.42
N LEU A 24 -5.25 -40.57 31.86
CA LEU A 24 -6.39 -40.94 31.02
C LEU A 24 -7.47 -41.59 31.89
N THR A 25 -8.69 -41.08 31.84
CA THR A 25 -9.84 -41.65 32.54
C THR A 25 -10.84 -42.23 31.54
N PHE A 26 -11.26 -43.48 31.77
CA PHE A 26 -12.17 -44.22 30.93
C PHE A 26 -13.58 -44.30 31.53
N SER A 27 -14.58 -44.53 30.68
CA SER A 27 -16.00 -44.63 31.08
C SER A 27 -16.33 -45.85 31.96
N ALA A 28 -15.37 -46.76 32.17
CA ALA A 28 -15.51 -47.99 32.96
C ALA A 28 -14.11 -48.53 33.34
N PRO A 29 -14.01 -49.44 34.32
CA PRO A 29 -12.74 -50.09 34.66
C PRO A 29 -12.11 -50.84 33.48
N VAL A 30 -10.79 -50.71 33.35
CA VAL A 30 -10.00 -51.23 32.24
C VAL A 30 -8.85 -52.14 32.72
N LYS A 31 -8.29 -52.92 31.80
CA LYS A 31 -7.10 -53.74 32.00
C LYS A 31 -6.16 -53.64 30.80
N ALA A 32 -4.90 -53.99 31.02
CA ALA A 32 -3.89 -54.09 29.97
C ALA A 32 -4.30 -55.08 28.87
N GLY A 33 -4.10 -54.68 27.62
CA GLY A 33 -4.18 -55.56 26.46
C GLY A 33 -2.80 -55.89 25.89
N THR A 34 -2.74 -56.24 24.60
CA THR A 34 -1.53 -56.73 23.93
C THR A 34 -1.02 -55.82 22.80
N GLY A 35 -1.77 -54.77 22.44
CA GLY A 35 -1.28 -53.74 21.50
C GLY A 35 -0.25 -52.82 22.19
N PRO A 36 0.55 -52.04 21.43
CA PRO A 36 1.42 -51.01 21.98
C PRO A 36 0.74 -49.63 22.18
N LEU A 37 1.39 -48.77 22.95
CA LEU A 37 1.16 -47.32 22.94
C LEU A 37 2.33 -46.67 22.20
N ILE A 38 2.03 -45.85 21.22
CA ILE A 38 3.03 -45.17 20.39
C ILE A 38 3.12 -43.71 20.82
N ILE A 39 4.35 -43.23 21.01
CA ILE A 39 4.68 -41.81 21.16
C ILE A 39 5.47 -41.41 19.91
N GLY A 40 5.01 -40.40 19.18
CA GLY A 40 5.66 -39.94 17.96
C GLY A 40 5.63 -38.42 17.79
N THR A 41 6.32 -37.91 16.77
CA THR A 41 6.30 -36.48 16.40
C THR A 41 4.94 -36.07 15.82
N VAL A 42 4.57 -34.80 15.96
CA VAL A 42 3.38 -34.26 15.31
C VAL A 42 3.72 -33.86 13.86
N GLY A 43 2.90 -34.28 12.88
CA GLY A 43 3.07 -33.93 11.46
C GLY A 43 3.66 -35.06 10.58
N PRO A 44 3.47 -35.03 9.25
CA PRO A 44 4.03 -36.02 8.33
C PRO A 44 5.45 -35.65 7.85
N PRO A 45 6.42 -36.59 7.83
CA PRO A 45 6.27 -37.99 8.24
C PRO A 45 6.31 -38.16 9.76
N THR A 46 5.26 -38.76 10.33
CA THR A 46 5.24 -39.10 11.76
C THR A 46 6.40 -40.06 12.08
N GLN A 47 7.30 -39.68 12.99
CA GLN A 47 8.36 -40.56 13.45
C GLN A 47 7.94 -41.21 14.77
N THR A 48 8.03 -42.54 14.88
CA THR A 48 7.83 -43.24 16.16
C THR A 48 9.06 -43.02 17.03
N LEU A 49 8.90 -42.30 18.13
CA LEU A 49 9.94 -42.06 19.13
C LEU A 49 10.01 -43.20 20.15
N TYR A 50 8.84 -43.67 20.61
CA TYR A 50 8.73 -44.78 21.55
C TYR A 50 7.54 -45.69 21.21
N GLU A 51 7.73 -46.99 21.44
CA GLU A 51 6.69 -48.01 21.40
C GLU A 51 6.65 -48.73 22.75
N LEU A 52 5.58 -48.54 23.52
CA LEU A 52 5.48 -48.97 24.91
C LEU A 52 4.43 -50.08 25.06
N SER A 53 4.81 -51.18 25.72
CA SER A 53 3.86 -52.21 26.16
C SER A 53 3.20 -51.83 27.48
N ALA A 54 2.06 -52.43 27.79
CA ALA A 54 1.27 -52.09 28.99
C ALA A 54 1.95 -52.44 30.33
N ASP A 55 3.03 -53.23 30.32
CA ASP A 55 3.88 -53.58 31.47
C ASP A 55 5.11 -52.67 31.62
N SER A 56 5.26 -51.67 30.75
CA SER A 56 6.33 -50.67 30.81
C SER A 56 6.33 -49.92 32.16
N PRO A 57 7.51 -49.58 32.72
CA PRO A 57 7.61 -48.80 33.96
C PRO A 57 6.99 -47.38 33.85
N TYR A 58 6.74 -46.92 32.63
CA TYR A 58 6.13 -45.64 32.32
C TYR A 58 4.59 -45.67 32.38
N ILE A 59 3.97 -46.85 32.49
CA ILE A 59 2.52 -47.02 32.42
C ILE A 59 2.00 -47.68 33.72
N ALA A 60 0.94 -47.10 34.29
CA ALA A 60 0.23 -47.69 35.41
C ALA A 60 -1.28 -47.66 35.17
N ILE A 61 -1.91 -48.85 35.12
CA ILE A 61 -3.36 -48.99 34.96
C ILE A 61 -3.98 -49.35 36.33
N SER A 62 -4.96 -48.56 36.77
CA SER A 62 -5.67 -48.79 38.02
C SER A 62 -7.13 -48.36 37.91
N GLY A 63 -8.04 -49.32 38.11
CA GLY A 63 -9.48 -49.07 38.01
C GLY A 63 -9.87 -48.63 36.60
N ASP A 64 -10.44 -47.44 36.49
CA ASP A 64 -10.84 -46.77 35.25
C ASP A 64 -9.80 -45.75 34.76
N THR A 65 -8.58 -45.76 35.29
CA THR A 65 -7.51 -44.81 34.92
C THR A 65 -6.26 -45.50 34.38
N LEU A 66 -5.63 -44.84 33.42
CA LEU A 66 -4.26 -45.12 32.96
C LEU A 66 -3.41 -43.88 33.22
N ARG A 67 -2.30 -44.05 33.95
CA ARG A 67 -1.27 -43.04 34.12
C ARG A 67 -0.11 -43.34 33.19
N LEU A 68 0.28 -42.35 32.40
CA LEU A 68 1.44 -42.37 31.52
C LEU A 68 2.44 -41.34 32.03
N ARG A 69 3.64 -41.81 32.40
CA ARG A 69 4.81 -40.96 32.61
C ARG A 69 5.60 -40.94 31.31
N LEU A 70 5.81 -39.77 30.72
CA LEU A 70 6.60 -39.69 29.50
C LEU A 70 8.04 -40.18 29.77
N PRO A 71 8.65 -40.98 28.87
CA PRO A 71 10.03 -41.42 29.01
C PRO A 71 11.02 -40.25 29.12
N GLU A 72 12.09 -40.42 29.91
CA GLU A 72 13.18 -39.46 30.00
C GLU A 72 13.92 -39.38 28.65
N GLY A 73 14.26 -38.16 28.19
CA GLY A 73 14.99 -37.92 26.94
C GLY A 73 14.23 -37.20 25.82
N LEU A 74 13.00 -36.73 26.06
CA LEU A 74 12.30 -35.81 25.14
C LEU A 74 12.83 -34.38 25.32
N ALA A 75 13.17 -33.71 24.23
CA ALA A 75 13.62 -32.32 24.25
C ALA A 75 12.47 -31.37 24.65
N TYR A 76 12.78 -30.31 25.39
CA TYR A 76 11.82 -29.22 25.64
C TYR A 76 11.34 -28.61 24.31
N GLY A 77 10.13 -28.07 24.25
CA GLY A 77 9.55 -27.56 22.99
C GLY A 77 8.97 -28.64 22.05
N THR A 78 9.34 -29.91 22.22
CA THR A 78 8.86 -31.00 21.32
C THR A 78 7.33 -31.15 21.38
N SER A 79 6.68 -31.12 20.22
CA SER A 79 5.29 -31.55 20.07
C SER A 79 5.21 -33.07 19.90
N VAL A 80 4.53 -33.75 20.82
CA VAL A 80 4.37 -35.21 20.82
C VAL A 80 2.91 -35.62 20.59
N ASP A 81 2.71 -36.62 19.74
CA ASP A 81 1.45 -37.32 19.52
C ASP A 81 1.47 -38.67 20.26
N VAL A 82 0.50 -38.89 21.14
CA VAL A 82 0.35 -40.15 21.87
C VAL A 82 -0.83 -40.92 21.30
N ARG A 83 -0.54 -42.11 20.76
CA ARG A 83 -1.52 -42.98 20.10
C ARG A 83 -1.68 -44.28 20.89
N LEU A 84 -2.90 -44.54 21.35
CA LEU A 84 -3.29 -45.85 21.89
C LEU A 84 -3.68 -46.76 20.71
N THR A 85 -2.89 -47.80 20.41
CA THR A 85 -3.25 -48.67 19.28
C THR A 85 -4.41 -49.60 19.63
N GLU A 86 -4.95 -50.27 18.61
CA GLU A 86 -5.92 -51.33 18.79
C GLU A 86 -5.40 -52.37 19.80
N ASN A 87 -6.28 -52.80 20.71
CA ASN A 87 -5.98 -53.76 21.78
C ASN A 87 -4.96 -53.32 22.83
N PHE A 88 -4.54 -52.05 22.92
CA PHE A 88 -3.67 -51.60 24.03
C PHE A 88 -4.42 -51.58 25.38
N VAL A 89 -5.68 -51.11 25.40
CA VAL A 89 -6.57 -51.13 26.58
C VAL A 89 -7.83 -51.94 26.31
N LEU A 90 -8.23 -52.80 27.26
CA LEU A 90 -9.43 -53.64 27.20
C LEU A 90 -10.37 -53.35 28.37
N ASP A 91 -11.67 -53.60 28.21
CA ASP A 91 -12.56 -53.76 29.38
C ASP A 91 -12.26 -55.05 30.16
N LEU A 92 -12.82 -55.18 31.35
CA LEU A 92 -12.62 -56.39 32.18
C LEU A 92 -13.09 -57.67 31.48
N ALA A 93 -14.07 -57.59 30.58
CA ALA A 93 -14.57 -58.71 29.78
C ALA A 93 -13.65 -59.06 28.58
N GLY A 94 -12.63 -58.23 28.29
CA GLY A 94 -11.64 -58.47 27.26
C GLY A 94 -11.95 -57.85 25.89
N ASN A 95 -12.94 -56.95 25.80
CA ASN A 95 -13.23 -56.24 24.55
C ASN A 95 -12.32 -54.99 24.43
N PRO A 96 -11.79 -54.69 23.23
CA PRO A 96 -10.93 -53.53 23.03
C PRO A 96 -11.68 -52.19 23.12
N MET A 97 -10.90 -51.14 23.36
CA MET A 97 -11.33 -49.74 23.25
C MET A 97 -11.64 -49.36 21.79
N ASP A 98 -12.49 -48.35 21.61
CA ASP A 98 -12.76 -47.69 20.32
C ASP A 98 -11.52 -46.89 19.85
N VAL A 99 -10.98 -47.21 18.68
CA VAL A 99 -9.61 -46.89 18.21
C VAL A 99 -9.43 -45.48 17.61
N SER A 100 -10.17 -44.48 18.07
CA SER A 100 -10.18 -43.13 17.47
C SER A 100 -9.53 -42.03 18.33
N SER A 101 -8.72 -42.37 19.34
CA SER A 101 -8.21 -41.39 20.31
C SER A 101 -6.69 -41.19 20.22
N SER A 102 -6.27 -40.24 19.41
CA SER A 102 -4.93 -39.62 19.47
C SER A 102 -5.04 -38.26 20.18
N PHE A 103 -4.01 -37.88 20.93
CA PHE A 103 -3.97 -36.59 21.62
C PHE A 103 -2.55 -36.00 21.60
N TYR A 104 -2.48 -34.68 21.52
CA TYR A 104 -1.28 -33.90 21.22
C TYR A 104 -0.85 -33.04 22.42
N TRP A 105 0.45 -32.88 22.66
CA TRP A 105 1.00 -31.93 23.64
C TRP A 105 2.33 -31.32 23.18
N GLN A 106 2.60 -30.10 23.65
CA GLN A 106 3.89 -29.42 23.56
C GLN A 106 4.53 -29.36 24.96
N LEU A 107 5.83 -29.61 25.07
CA LEU A 107 6.59 -29.51 26.33
C LEU A 107 6.98 -28.04 26.58
N GLU A 108 6.65 -27.49 27.75
CA GLU A 108 6.95 -26.09 28.14
C GLU A 108 8.47 -25.87 28.22
N SER A 109 9.01 -24.88 27.50
CA SER A 109 10.40 -24.42 27.67
C SER A 109 10.52 -23.64 28.98
N GLN A 110 11.56 -23.93 29.75
CA GLN A 110 12.04 -23.08 30.84
C GLN A 110 13.48 -22.70 30.48
N PRO A 111 13.96 -21.51 30.88
CA PRO A 111 15.35 -21.12 30.66
C PRO A 111 16.30 -22.20 31.17
N ALA A 112 17.37 -22.46 30.42
CA ALA A 112 18.37 -23.43 30.80
C ALA A 112 18.99 -23.04 32.16
N PRO A 113 19.26 -24.02 33.05
CA PRO A 113 19.78 -23.71 34.39
C PRO A 113 21.26 -23.30 34.42
N ALA A 114 21.96 -23.41 33.28
CA ALA A 114 23.37 -23.11 33.09
C ALA A 114 23.65 -22.92 31.58
N PRO A 115 24.78 -22.28 31.20
CA PRO A 115 25.13 -22.00 29.81
C PRO A 115 25.08 -23.22 28.90
N VAL A 116 24.58 -23.04 27.68
CA VAL A 116 24.35 -24.08 26.67
C VAL A 116 25.05 -23.78 25.35
N ASP A 117 25.23 -24.84 24.56
CA ASP A 117 25.72 -24.83 23.19
C ASP A 117 24.80 -25.77 22.40
N TRP A 118 23.80 -25.21 21.73
CA TRP A 118 22.71 -25.93 21.07
C TRP A 118 22.71 -25.68 19.58
N THR A 119 22.38 -26.74 18.83
CA THR A 119 22.18 -26.69 17.39
C THR A 119 20.85 -27.37 17.09
N GLY A 120 19.98 -26.66 16.40
CA GLY A 120 18.67 -27.12 15.98
C GLY A 120 18.74 -27.97 14.72
N THR A 121 17.59 -28.12 14.11
CA THR A 121 17.31 -29.08 13.07
C THR A 121 17.07 -28.36 11.75
N ALA A 122 16.26 -28.94 10.87
CA ALA A 122 15.84 -28.30 9.62
C ALA A 122 14.32 -28.01 9.65
N LEU A 123 13.79 -27.86 10.86
CA LEU A 123 12.41 -27.59 11.19
C LEU A 123 12.44 -26.48 12.23
N ALA A 124 11.39 -25.67 12.28
CA ALA A 124 11.17 -24.69 13.32
C ALA A 124 11.42 -25.23 14.74
N ASP A 125 12.42 -24.66 15.40
CA ASP A 125 12.92 -24.94 16.72
C ASP A 125 12.63 -23.76 17.67
N LEU A 126 12.52 -24.04 18.96
CA LEU A 126 12.31 -23.03 20.01
C LEU A 126 13.33 -23.23 21.12
N PHE A 127 14.31 -22.33 21.20
CA PHE A 127 15.40 -22.39 22.17
C PHE A 127 15.32 -21.26 23.20
N HIS A 128 15.51 -21.63 24.46
CA HIS A 128 15.69 -20.71 25.57
C HIS A 128 17.02 -21.02 26.26
N GLY A 129 17.96 -20.10 26.14
CA GLY A 129 19.23 -20.06 26.83
C GLY A 129 19.08 -19.93 28.34
N SER A 130 20.19 -19.64 29.00
CA SER A 130 20.34 -19.55 30.43
C SER A 130 20.49 -18.10 30.89
N ALA A 131 21.11 -17.86 32.04
CA ALA A 131 21.47 -16.51 32.46
C ALA A 131 22.99 -16.27 32.34
N GLY A 132 23.66 -16.98 31.45
CA GLY A 132 25.04 -16.64 31.08
C GLY A 132 25.43 -17.21 29.73
N ALA A 133 26.33 -16.52 29.05
CA ALA A 133 26.92 -16.81 27.73
C ALA A 133 26.57 -18.17 27.09
N ASP A 134 25.49 -18.17 26.35
CA ASP A 134 24.93 -19.27 25.57
C ASP A 134 25.36 -19.18 24.09
N ALA A 135 25.42 -20.33 23.41
CA ALA A 135 25.58 -20.43 21.97
C ALA A 135 24.38 -21.19 21.40
N LEU A 136 23.55 -20.52 20.60
CA LEU A 136 22.32 -21.08 20.04
C LEU A 136 22.40 -21.00 18.51
N ALA A 137 22.12 -22.11 17.83
CA ALA A 137 22.02 -22.14 16.37
C ALA A 137 20.71 -22.83 15.97
N GLY A 138 19.84 -22.16 15.21
CA GLY A 138 18.52 -22.65 14.80
C GLY A 138 18.64 -23.72 13.73
N GLY A 139 19.38 -23.42 12.67
CA GLY A 139 19.75 -24.38 11.64
C GLY A 139 19.09 -24.03 10.32
N ALA A 140 17.92 -24.59 10.03
CA ALA A 140 17.17 -24.16 8.87
C ALA A 140 15.69 -24.08 9.22
N GLY A 141 15.08 -22.95 8.87
CA GLY A 141 13.66 -22.73 8.77
C GLY A 141 12.96 -22.31 10.05
N GLY A 142 12.78 -21.01 10.27
CA GLY A 142 11.69 -20.44 11.04
C GLY A 142 11.70 -20.75 12.53
N ASP A 143 12.83 -20.47 13.16
CA ASP A 143 13.20 -20.75 14.53
C ASP A 143 12.88 -19.58 15.47
N SER A 144 12.91 -19.84 16.78
CA SER A 144 12.80 -18.81 17.81
C SER A 144 13.80 -19.05 18.92
N LEU A 145 14.77 -18.14 19.06
CA LEU A 145 15.96 -18.29 19.90
C LEU A 145 16.04 -17.13 20.90
N TYR A 146 16.15 -17.47 22.18
CA TYR A 146 16.20 -16.50 23.27
C TYR A 146 17.46 -16.71 24.13
N GLY A 147 18.38 -15.74 24.16
CA GLY A 147 19.61 -15.75 24.98
C GLY A 147 19.35 -15.57 26.47
N HIS A 148 18.55 -14.54 26.79
CA HIS A 148 18.13 -14.08 28.12
C HIS A 148 19.12 -13.18 28.86
N ALA A 149 20.15 -13.72 29.49
CA ALA A 149 21.11 -12.86 30.15
C ALA A 149 22.49 -13.45 29.97
N GLY A 150 23.51 -12.60 29.85
CA GLY A 150 24.83 -13.06 29.45
C GLY A 150 25.21 -12.45 28.12
N ASN A 151 26.38 -12.85 27.61
CA ASN A 151 26.86 -12.39 26.32
C ASN A 151 26.78 -13.60 25.41
N ASP A 152 25.70 -13.66 24.65
CA ASP A 152 25.23 -14.82 23.93
C ASP A 152 25.60 -14.70 22.44
N VAL A 153 25.70 -15.85 21.77
CA VAL A 153 25.86 -15.92 20.32
C VAL A 153 24.69 -16.70 19.75
N ILE A 154 23.88 -16.04 18.93
CA ILE A 154 22.65 -16.60 18.36
C ILE A 154 22.76 -16.59 16.84
N LEU A 155 22.59 -17.75 16.23
CA LEU A 155 22.58 -17.95 14.77
C LEU A 155 21.19 -18.45 14.37
N GLY A 156 20.51 -17.74 13.48
CA GLY A 156 19.23 -18.16 12.91
C GLY A 156 19.43 -19.37 12.01
N GLY A 157 19.99 -19.12 10.83
CA GLY A 157 20.34 -20.16 9.87
C GLY A 157 19.88 -19.81 8.46
N ASP A 158 20.04 -20.74 7.53
CA ASP A 158 19.66 -20.51 6.13
C ASP A 158 18.25 -21.07 5.84
N GLU A 159 17.32 -20.19 5.44
CA GLU A 159 16.05 -20.54 4.80
C GLU A 159 15.74 -19.70 3.57
N PRO A 160 14.81 -20.15 2.71
CA PRO A 160 14.30 -19.31 1.64
C PRO A 160 13.27 -18.29 2.15
N SER A 161 13.46 -17.00 1.82
CA SER A 161 12.44 -15.97 1.96
C SER A 161 11.06 -16.37 1.40
N PRO A 162 9.94 -16.03 2.08
CA PRO A 162 9.83 -15.11 3.22
C PRO A 162 9.77 -15.82 4.58
N ALA A 163 10.32 -17.03 4.70
CA ALA A 163 10.53 -17.61 6.02
C ALA A 163 11.72 -16.91 6.69
N GLY A 164 11.69 -16.79 8.01
CA GLY A 164 12.77 -16.20 8.79
C GLY A 164 12.59 -16.48 10.29
N ASP A 165 13.63 -16.14 11.02
CA ASP A 165 13.86 -16.50 12.41
C ASP A 165 13.55 -15.35 13.37
N PHE A 166 13.31 -15.69 14.64
CA PHE A 166 13.16 -14.74 15.73
C PHE A 166 14.30 -14.88 16.74
N LEU A 167 15.18 -13.88 16.81
CA LEU A 167 16.38 -13.90 17.65
C LEU A 167 16.31 -12.80 18.71
N PHE A 168 16.47 -13.16 19.97
CA PHE A 168 16.44 -12.21 21.10
C PHE A 168 17.63 -12.42 22.03
N GLY A 169 18.53 -11.44 22.12
CA GLY A 169 19.65 -11.43 23.07
C GLY A 169 19.19 -11.22 24.52
N MET A 170 18.46 -10.12 24.74
CA MET A 170 18.02 -9.58 26.04
C MET A 170 19.15 -8.90 26.83
N ASP A 171 19.52 -9.37 28.04
CA ASP A 171 20.48 -8.64 28.90
C ASP A 171 21.93 -9.08 28.64
N GLY A 172 22.76 -8.24 28.04
CA GLY A 172 24.21 -8.37 27.94
C GLY A 172 24.71 -7.97 26.56
N ASP A 173 26.01 -8.14 26.28
CA ASP A 173 26.57 -7.78 24.98
C ASP A 173 26.54 -9.00 24.06
N ASP A 174 25.52 -9.07 23.22
CA ASP A 174 25.14 -10.23 22.42
C ASP A 174 25.56 -10.10 20.95
N ILE A 175 25.66 -11.25 20.27
CA ILE A 175 25.93 -11.32 18.84
C ILE A 175 24.87 -12.17 18.16
N LEU A 176 24.07 -11.56 17.29
CA LEU A 176 22.96 -12.18 16.57
C LEU A 176 23.24 -12.15 15.06
N TYR A 177 23.09 -13.29 14.39
CA TYR A 177 23.15 -13.42 12.92
C TYR A 177 21.87 -14.08 12.42
N GLY A 178 21.13 -13.42 11.53
CA GLY A 178 19.99 -14.00 10.82
C GLY A 178 20.42 -15.04 9.79
N GLU A 179 21.39 -14.66 8.95
CA GLU A 179 21.92 -15.38 7.79
C GLU A 179 21.07 -15.22 6.53
N GLY A 180 20.06 -16.05 6.30
CA GLY A 180 19.20 -15.90 5.11
C GLY A 180 17.77 -16.22 5.43
N GLY A 181 16.85 -15.37 5.00
CA GLY A 181 15.46 -15.39 5.43
C GLY A 181 14.99 -13.97 5.78
N ASP A 182 13.69 -13.79 6.00
CA ASP A 182 13.16 -12.49 6.45
C ASP A 182 13.15 -12.48 8.01
N ASP A 183 14.27 -12.12 8.64
CA ASP A 183 14.53 -12.35 10.07
C ASP A 183 14.12 -11.18 10.97
N ALA A 184 13.92 -11.47 12.27
CA ALA A 184 13.65 -10.48 13.31
C ALA A 184 14.62 -10.63 14.48
N LEU A 185 15.55 -9.68 14.60
CA LEU A 185 16.63 -9.65 15.59
C LEU A 185 16.41 -8.51 16.60
N SER A 186 16.58 -8.81 17.89
CA SER A 186 16.56 -7.83 18.97
C SER A 186 17.71 -8.07 19.94
N GLY A 187 18.59 -7.07 20.09
CA GLY A 187 19.75 -7.08 20.97
C GLY A 187 19.32 -7.04 22.43
N GLY A 188 18.75 -5.91 22.86
CA GLY A 188 18.18 -5.74 24.19
C GLY A 188 18.96 -4.73 25.00
N ALA A 189 19.59 -5.13 26.09
CA ALA A 189 20.33 -4.24 26.97
C ALA A 189 21.80 -4.64 27.01
N GLY A 190 22.69 -3.83 26.46
CA GLY A 190 24.12 -4.10 26.35
C GLY A 190 24.68 -3.51 25.07
N ASP A 191 25.96 -3.71 24.76
CA ASP A 191 26.52 -3.23 23.49
C ASP A 191 26.46 -4.37 22.44
N ASP A 192 25.39 -4.43 21.65
CA ASP A 192 25.06 -5.59 20.81
C ASP A 192 25.59 -5.49 19.37
N VAL A 193 25.77 -6.65 18.72
CA VAL A 193 26.07 -6.76 17.29
C VAL A 193 25.03 -7.63 16.59
N LEU A 194 24.26 -7.02 15.70
CA LEU A 194 23.21 -7.67 14.92
C LEU A 194 23.57 -7.61 13.43
N ASP A 195 23.36 -8.71 12.72
CA ASP A 195 23.61 -8.85 11.29
C ASP A 195 22.44 -9.65 10.69
N GLY A 196 21.62 -9.02 9.84
CA GLY A 196 20.45 -9.65 9.21
C GLY A 196 20.89 -10.70 8.21
N GLY A 197 21.63 -10.27 7.20
CA GLY A 197 22.30 -11.15 6.24
C GLY A 197 21.76 -10.95 4.83
N ALA A 198 20.89 -11.84 4.37
CA ALA A 198 20.27 -11.75 3.06
C ALA A 198 18.75 -11.86 3.20
N ASP A 199 18.04 -11.23 2.25
CA ASP A 199 16.59 -11.01 2.26
C ASP A 199 16.18 -9.90 3.25
N ASN A 200 14.90 -9.72 3.54
CA ASN A 200 14.39 -8.47 4.14
C ASN A 200 14.23 -8.60 5.66
N ASP A 201 15.11 -7.95 6.42
CA ASP A 201 15.24 -8.15 7.87
C ASP A 201 14.71 -7.00 8.73
N TYR A 202 14.39 -7.32 9.99
CA TYR A 202 14.07 -6.36 11.04
C TYR A 202 15.07 -6.45 12.20
N LEU A 203 15.82 -5.38 12.44
CA LEU A 203 16.84 -5.31 13.49
C LEU A 203 16.54 -4.18 14.50
N GLY A 204 16.70 -4.47 15.79
CA GLY A 204 16.71 -3.45 16.84
C GLY A 204 17.72 -3.71 17.95
N GLY A 205 18.61 -2.76 18.23
CA GLY A 205 19.62 -2.86 19.30
C GLY A 205 19.06 -2.56 20.69
N ASP A 206 18.10 -1.63 20.80
CA ASP A 206 17.48 -1.18 22.05
C ASP A 206 18.37 -0.30 22.96
N ASP A 207 18.79 -0.79 24.13
CA ASP A 207 19.54 -0.05 25.16
C ASP A 207 21.04 -0.39 25.06
N GLY A 208 21.84 0.40 24.35
CA GLY A 208 23.21 -0.04 24.08
C GLY A 208 24.06 0.94 23.32
N ASN A 209 25.33 0.62 23.04
CA ASN A 209 26.03 1.18 21.89
C ASN A 209 26.11 0.10 20.82
N ASP A 210 25.07 0.02 20.02
CA ASP A 210 24.79 -1.14 19.18
C ASP A 210 25.36 -0.98 17.77
N THR A 211 25.66 -2.11 17.14
CA THR A 211 26.05 -2.18 15.72
C THR A 211 25.09 -3.09 14.97
N LEU A 212 24.28 -2.51 14.08
CA LEU A 212 23.31 -3.22 13.26
C LEU A 212 23.75 -3.20 11.79
N ARG A 213 23.65 -4.34 11.11
CA ARG A 213 23.86 -4.48 9.67
C ARG A 213 22.65 -5.19 9.06
N GLY A 214 21.99 -4.55 8.10
CA GLY A 214 20.91 -5.17 7.32
C GLY A 214 21.45 -6.28 6.45
N GLY A 215 22.19 -5.92 5.40
CA GLY A 215 22.84 -6.87 4.51
C GLY A 215 22.37 -6.71 3.07
N ASP A 216 22.02 -7.80 2.39
CA ASP A 216 21.38 -7.75 1.07
C ASP A 216 19.86 -7.85 1.26
N GLY A 217 19.06 -6.87 0.84
CA GLY A 217 17.60 -6.87 1.02
C GLY A 217 17.08 -5.48 1.33
N ASP A 218 15.76 -5.34 1.43
CA ASP A 218 15.12 -4.10 1.87
C ASP A 218 14.92 -4.17 3.40
N ASP A 219 15.89 -3.68 4.17
CA ASP A 219 15.98 -3.90 5.61
C ASP A 219 15.39 -2.78 6.45
N ARG A 220 15.05 -3.10 7.71
CA ARG A 220 14.57 -2.13 8.70
C ARG A 220 15.38 -2.18 9.98
N LEU A 221 16.13 -1.12 10.25
CA LEU A 221 16.99 -0.98 11.43
C LEU A 221 16.46 0.12 12.35
N THR A 222 16.34 -0.17 13.66
CA THR A 222 15.78 0.76 14.65
C THR A 222 16.57 0.86 15.94
N GLU A 223 16.80 2.08 16.44
CA GLU A 223 17.61 2.34 17.64
C GLU A 223 16.98 3.35 18.60
N TRP A 224 17.22 3.18 19.91
CA TRP A 224 16.55 3.96 20.96
C TRP A 224 17.49 4.71 21.91
N PHE A 225 18.61 4.12 22.33
CA PHE A 225 19.54 4.76 23.27
C PHE A 225 20.99 4.47 22.91
N GLY A 226 21.90 5.37 23.33
CA GLY A 226 23.35 5.26 23.17
C GLY A 226 23.92 5.82 21.87
N ASP A 227 25.17 5.45 21.57
CA ASP A 227 25.94 5.91 20.41
C ASP A 227 26.04 4.76 19.39
N ASN A 228 25.05 4.66 18.48
CA ASN A 228 24.81 3.46 17.68
C ASN A 228 25.33 3.60 16.24
N ALA A 229 25.59 2.47 15.60
CA ALA A 229 26.00 2.39 14.20
C ALA A 229 25.08 1.44 13.42
N MET A 230 24.37 1.98 12.44
CA MET A 230 23.49 1.25 11.54
C MET A 230 24.02 1.31 10.11
N TYR A 231 24.06 0.15 9.45
CA TYR A 231 24.44 0.00 8.06
C TYR A 231 23.31 -0.76 7.35
N GLY A 232 22.65 -0.16 6.36
CA GLY A 232 21.61 -0.80 5.56
C GLY A 232 22.20 -1.94 4.73
N GLY A 233 22.98 -1.58 3.73
CA GLY A 233 23.70 -2.55 2.90
C GLY A 233 23.33 -2.39 1.44
N ALA A 234 22.71 -3.40 0.83
CA ALA A 234 22.26 -3.37 -0.55
C ALA A 234 20.76 -3.64 -0.62
N GLY A 235 19.99 -2.75 -1.23
CA GLY A 235 18.52 -2.77 -1.26
C GLY A 235 17.97 -1.45 -0.72
N ASP A 236 16.67 -1.28 -0.73
CA ASP A 236 16.03 -0.01 -0.34
C ASP A 236 15.75 -0.02 1.18
N ASP A 237 16.70 0.50 1.97
CA ASP A 237 16.73 0.33 3.42
C ASP A 237 16.01 1.43 4.21
N THR A 238 15.55 1.10 5.42
CA THR A 238 15.01 2.08 6.37
C THR A 238 15.75 2.06 7.70
N LEU A 239 16.51 3.13 7.98
CA LEU A 239 17.29 3.32 9.20
C LEU A 239 16.67 4.41 10.06
N TYR A 240 16.36 4.10 11.33
CA TYR A 240 15.67 5.02 12.23
C TYR A 240 16.30 5.08 13.63
N ASP A 241 16.90 6.22 13.97
CA ASP A 241 17.56 6.47 15.26
C ASP A 241 16.80 7.50 16.09
N GLU A 242 16.27 7.09 17.25
CA GLU A 242 15.71 8.00 18.28
C GLU A 242 16.66 8.33 19.43
N SER A 243 17.89 7.81 19.39
CA SER A 243 18.86 8.00 20.46
C SER A 243 19.22 9.48 20.63
N ARG A 244 19.67 9.84 21.83
CA ARG A 244 20.19 11.20 22.12
C ARG A 244 21.71 11.26 22.01
N GLY A 245 22.34 10.21 21.48
CA GLY A 245 23.78 10.04 21.37
C GLY A 245 24.37 10.56 20.06
N THR A 246 25.52 10.00 19.69
CA THR A 246 26.12 10.15 18.37
C THR A 246 25.81 8.92 17.51
N GLY A 247 24.90 9.06 16.54
CA GLY A 247 24.54 8.00 15.60
C GLY A 247 25.38 8.03 14.31
N LEU A 248 25.65 6.86 13.75
CA LEU A 248 26.11 6.67 12.37
C LEU A 248 25.04 5.89 11.62
N LEU A 249 24.46 6.50 10.59
CA LEU A 249 23.54 5.85 9.67
C LEU A 249 24.18 5.87 8.28
N ASP A 250 24.35 4.69 7.71
CA ASP A 250 24.91 4.47 6.38
C ASP A 250 23.90 3.61 5.61
N GLY A 251 23.24 4.16 4.59
CA GLY A 251 22.24 3.46 3.80
C GLY A 251 22.88 2.35 2.98
N GLY A 252 23.89 2.72 2.19
CA GLY A 252 24.67 1.78 1.41
C GLY A 252 24.35 1.92 -0.06
N GLY A 253 23.64 0.96 -0.65
CA GLY A 253 23.26 1.00 -2.05
C GLY A 253 21.81 0.62 -2.25
N GLY A 254 21.03 1.48 -2.90
CA GLY A 254 19.58 1.40 -3.00
C GLY A 254 19.00 2.77 -2.75
N ALA A 255 17.68 2.91 -2.80
CA ALA A 255 17.00 4.16 -2.45
C ALA A 255 16.61 4.15 -0.97
N ASP A 256 17.49 4.66 -0.12
CA ASP A 256 17.41 4.48 1.32
C ASP A 256 16.65 5.60 2.03
N THR A 257 16.06 5.29 3.18
CA THR A 257 15.44 6.27 4.08
C THR A 257 16.16 6.29 5.42
N LEU A 258 16.89 7.38 5.68
CA LEU A 258 17.68 7.57 6.90
C LEU A 258 17.04 8.65 7.76
N THR A 259 16.62 8.31 8.97
CA THR A 259 16.01 9.25 9.90
C THR A 259 16.76 9.32 11.23
N LEU A 260 17.17 10.53 11.60
CA LEU A 260 17.72 10.86 12.91
C LEU A 260 16.73 11.77 13.66
N ALA A 261 16.06 11.23 14.68
CA ALA A 261 14.98 11.92 15.38
C ALA A 261 15.45 12.80 16.56
N TYR A 262 16.55 12.42 17.20
CA TYR A 262 17.22 13.19 18.25
C TYR A 262 18.75 12.97 18.14
N GLY A 263 19.57 13.84 18.73
CA GLY A 263 21.02 13.61 18.82
C GLY A 263 21.87 14.23 17.71
N SER A 264 23.12 13.78 17.63
CA SER A 264 24.11 14.21 16.63
C SER A 264 24.58 13.01 15.84
N GLY A 265 25.23 13.19 14.69
CA GLY A 265 25.67 12.02 13.94
C GLY A 265 26.16 12.30 12.54
N THR A 266 26.34 11.21 11.80
CA THR A 266 26.59 11.21 10.36
C THR A 266 25.48 10.40 9.71
N LEU A 267 24.84 10.96 8.69
CA LEU A 267 23.95 10.24 7.78
C LEU A 267 24.63 10.26 6.41
N ASP A 268 24.81 9.09 5.84
CA ASP A 268 25.33 8.88 4.48
C ASP A 268 24.33 7.99 3.76
N GLY A 269 23.67 8.49 2.71
CA GLY A 269 22.71 7.72 1.93
C GLY A 269 23.44 6.62 1.16
N GLY A 270 24.50 7.00 0.44
CA GLY A 270 25.38 6.07 -0.25
C GLY A 270 25.16 6.13 -1.75
N GLY A 271 24.49 5.15 -2.35
CA GLY A 271 24.23 5.15 -3.79
C GLY A 271 22.81 4.77 -4.12
N GLY A 272 22.12 5.63 -4.85
CA GLY A 272 20.70 5.55 -5.16
C GLY A 272 20.05 6.88 -4.81
N ASN A 273 18.72 6.96 -4.85
CA ASN A 273 18.04 8.23 -4.59
C ASN A 273 17.53 8.23 -3.15
N ASP A 274 18.30 8.83 -2.25
CA ASP A 274 18.13 8.66 -0.82
C ASP A 274 17.30 9.76 -0.17
N ALA A 275 16.60 9.43 0.92
CA ALA A 275 15.82 10.35 1.73
C ALA A 275 16.43 10.47 3.13
N LEU A 276 17.16 11.57 3.36
CA LEU A 276 17.77 11.89 4.65
C LEU A 276 16.90 12.88 5.42
N LEU A 277 16.48 12.49 6.62
CA LEU A 277 15.54 13.23 7.43
C LEU A 277 16.06 13.44 8.86
N VAL A 278 16.13 14.69 9.27
CA VAL A 278 16.56 15.07 10.61
C VAL A 278 15.44 15.80 11.32
N PHE A 279 14.99 15.24 12.45
CA PHE A 279 14.05 15.90 13.36
C PHE A 279 14.75 16.37 14.63
N GLY A 280 14.29 17.51 15.16
CA GLY A 280 14.58 17.91 16.53
C GLY A 280 16.05 18.24 16.82
N GLY A 281 16.34 18.37 18.12
CA GLY A 281 17.68 18.59 18.64
C GLY A 281 17.68 18.48 20.17
N VAL A 282 18.81 18.07 20.74
CA VAL A 282 18.96 18.01 22.21
C VAL A 282 19.16 19.41 22.80
N ALA A 283 18.18 19.89 23.57
CA ALA A 283 18.22 21.21 24.20
C ALA A 283 19.52 21.44 24.99
N GLY A 284 20.27 22.49 24.62
CA GLY A 284 21.47 22.94 25.32
C GLY A 284 22.79 22.24 24.97
N ALA A 285 22.79 21.26 24.07
CA ALA A 285 24.00 20.60 23.57
C ALA A 285 24.40 21.13 22.18
N ALA A 286 25.71 21.36 21.98
CA ALA A 286 26.25 21.66 20.67
C ALA A 286 26.28 20.37 19.83
N GLN A 287 25.37 20.24 18.86
CA GLN A 287 25.33 19.12 17.93
C GLN A 287 26.12 19.46 16.67
N THR A 288 26.89 18.48 16.19
CA THR A 288 27.51 18.48 14.86
C THR A 288 26.81 17.41 14.06
N LEU A 289 26.31 17.76 12.89
CA LEU A 289 25.62 16.85 12.00
C LEU A 289 26.23 16.96 10.60
N ALA A 290 26.63 15.82 10.06
CA ALA A 290 27.13 15.68 8.71
C ALA A 290 26.13 14.84 7.92
N LEU A 291 25.58 15.42 6.85
CA LEU A 291 24.65 14.77 5.95
C LEU A 291 25.31 14.66 4.58
N SER A 292 25.21 13.48 3.97
CA SER A 292 25.68 13.17 2.63
C SER A 292 24.59 12.35 1.96
N GLY A 293 24.06 12.83 0.84
CA GLY A 293 23.16 12.05 -0.01
C GLY A 293 23.94 10.90 -0.64
N GLY A 294 24.85 11.23 -1.56
CA GLY A 294 25.78 10.27 -2.13
C GLY A 294 25.75 10.30 -3.65
N ASP A 295 25.70 9.15 -4.31
CA ASP A 295 25.47 9.06 -5.76
C ASP A 295 23.97 8.92 -6.03
N GLY A 296 23.34 9.85 -6.76
CA GLY A 296 21.92 9.80 -7.07
C GLY A 296 21.25 11.16 -6.90
N ASP A 297 19.93 11.21 -7.11
CA ASP A 297 19.14 12.43 -6.91
C ASP A 297 18.53 12.39 -5.51
N ASP A 298 19.20 13.01 -4.54
CA ASP A 298 18.89 12.83 -3.12
C ASP A 298 17.93 13.88 -2.56
N ARG A 299 17.26 13.54 -1.45
CA ARG A 299 16.39 14.44 -0.70
C ARG A 299 16.86 14.60 0.73
N ILE A 300 17.32 15.80 1.06
CA ILE A 300 17.79 16.15 2.40
C ILE A 300 16.79 17.09 3.07
N THR A 301 16.12 16.60 4.11
CA THR A 301 15.10 17.33 4.87
C THR A 301 15.56 17.59 6.30
N ILE A 302 15.60 18.86 6.70
CA ILE A 302 16.06 19.29 8.03
C ILE A 302 14.93 20.04 8.73
N ARG A 303 14.39 19.44 9.80
CA ARG A 303 13.34 19.99 10.68
C ARG A 303 13.86 20.18 12.10
N ALA A 304 14.78 21.13 12.25
CA ALA A 304 15.46 21.39 13.51
C ALA A 304 14.76 22.50 14.32
N SER A 305 14.13 22.12 15.43
CA SER A 305 13.41 23.04 16.33
C SER A 305 14.31 23.75 17.35
N GLU A 306 15.58 23.34 17.49
CA GLU A 306 16.56 23.86 18.47
C GLU A 306 17.87 24.27 17.78
N ALA A 307 18.73 25.01 18.49
CA ALA A 307 19.98 25.57 17.95
C ALA A 307 21.04 24.48 17.61
N ILE A 308 21.02 23.96 16.38
CA ILE A 308 22.09 23.12 15.82
C ILE A 308 23.27 24.05 15.48
N ARG A 309 24.47 23.70 15.96
CA ARG A 309 25.62 24.62 15.88
C ARG A 309 26.44 24.51 14.61
N VAL A 310 26.59 23.29 14.08
CA VAL A 310 27.28 23.04 12.82
C VAL A 310 26.53 21.94 12.09
N LEU A 311 25.91 22.32 10.97
CA LEU A 311 25.25 21.42 10.06
C LEU A 311 25.89 21.59 8.69
N THR A 312 26.55 20.54 8.22
CA THR A 312 27.07 20.43 6.87
C THR A 312 26.26 19.40 6.13
N ALA A 313 25.73 19.80 4.97
CA ALA A 313 25.05 18.90 4.06
C ALA A 313 25.83 18.85 2.73
N SER A 314 25.88 17.68 2.13
CA SER A 314 26.34 17.41 0.78
C SER A 314 25.25 16.63 0.08
N GLY A 315 24.91 17.01 -1.14
CA GLY A 315 24.02 16.20 -1.98
C GLY A 315 24.81 15.08 -2.63
N GLY A 316 25.99 15.41 -3.14
CA GLY A 316 26.87 14.47 -3.81
C GLY A 316 26.73 14.58 -5.32
N ALA A 317 26.46 13.46 -5.99
CA ALA A 317 26.43 13.37 -7.44
C ALA A 317 25.01 13.14 -7.95
N GLY A 318 24.34 14.19 -8.39
CA GLY A 318 23.06 14.09 -9.08
C GLY A 318 22.43 15.46 -9.21
N VAL A 319 21.11 15.49 -9.07
CA VAL A 319 20.29 16.68 -8.86
C VAL A 319 19.64 16.55 -7.49
N ASP A 320 20.27 17.15 -6.49
CA ASP A 320 19.86 16.98 -5.10
C ASP A 320 18.87 18.03 -4.65
N SER A 321 18.01 17.69 -3.69
CA SER A 321 16.98 18.57 -3.15
C SER A 321 17.14 18.81 -1.65
N TYR A 322 17.04 20.07 -1.24
CA TYR A 322 17.21 20.49 0.16
C TYR A 322 15.95 21.20 0.68
N ALA A 323 15.27 20.59 1.64
CA ALA A 323 14.13 21.17 2.35
C ALA A 323 14.52 21.54 3.78
N ILE A 324 14.57 22.83 4.10
CA ILE A 324 15.16 23.32 5.36
C ILE A 324 14.16 24.16 6.12
N GLU A 325 13.90 23.80 7.38
CA GLU A 325 13.16 24.64 8.32
C GLU A 325 14.11 25.66 8.97
N ALA A 326 13.89 26.96 8.74
CA ALA A 326 14.72 28.02 9.32
C ALA A 326 14.16 28.55 10.64
N ASN A 327 14.69 28.04 11.76
CA ASN A 327 14.48 28.61 13.10
C ASN A 327 15.63 29.56 13.49
N GLN A 328 15.35 30.59 14.30
CA GLN A 328 16.32 31.66 14.64
C GLN A 328 17.64 31.11 15.18
N GLY A 329 18.68 31.06 14.33
CA GLY A 329 20.05 30.68 14.70
C GLY A 329 20.61 29.44 13.99
N ASN A 330 19.79 28.67 13.28
CA ASN A 330 20.23 27.50 12.51
C ASN A 330 20.63 27.93 11.09
N VAL A 331 21.89 27.69 10.72
CA VAL A 331 22.39 27.95 9.36
C VAL A 331 22.95 26.66 8.79
N VAL A 332 22.33 26.16 7.73
CA VAL A 332 22.80 24.97 6.99
C VAL A 332 23.91 25.40 6.05
N THR A 333 25.04 24.69 6.07
CA THR A 333 26.12 24.91 5.09
C THR A 333 26.13 23.77 4.09
N ILE A 334 25.92 24.08 2.81
CA ILE A 334 25.96 23.11 1.72
C ILE A 334 27.29 23.26 0.99
N GLY A 335 28.05 22.16 0.93
CA GLY A 335 29.45 22.16 0.49
C GLY A 335 29.67 22.09 -1.02
N ASP A 336 28.72 21.50 -1.74
CA ASP A 336 28.87 21.02 -3.12
C ASP A 336 27.74 21.51 -4.07
N PHE A 337 26.86 22.38 -3.59
CA PHE A 337 25.67 22.82 -4.32
C PHE A 337 25.97 23.25 -5.77
N LYS A 338 25.36 22.57 -6.73
CA LYS A 338 25.52 22.78 -8.16
C LYS A 338 24.45 23.73 -8.69
N ALA A 339 24.82 24.98 -8.95
CA ALA A 339 23.89 25.97 -9.51
C ALA A 339 23.63 25.79 -11.02
N GLY A 340 22.51 26.33 -11.50
CA GLY A 340 22.07 26.33 -12.91
C GLY A 340 21.09 25.19 -13.25
N ALA A 341 20.76 25.06 -14.54
CA ALA A 341 19.87 24.02 -15.04
C ALA A 341 20.50 22.62 -14.90
N GLY A 342 19.73 21.64 -14.43
CA GLY A 342 20.23 20.29 -14.11
C GLY A 342 21.24 20.27 -12.96
N GLY A 343 21.13 21.26 -12.07
CA GLY A 343 21.83 21.31 -10.80
C GLY A 343 20.82 21.36 -9.65
N ASP A 344 21.33 21.39 -8.43
CA ASP A 344 20.59 21.12 -7.21
C ASP A 344 19.49 22.16 -6.92
N ILE A 345 18.55 21.74 -6.10
CA ILE A 345 17.27 22.39 -5.86
C ILE A 345 17.12 22.71 -4.36
N ILE A 346 16.75 23.94 -4.04
CA ILE A 346 16.31 24.33 -2.69
C ILE A 346 14.78 24.34 -2.68
N ASP A 347 14.18 23.48 -1.87
CA ASP A 347 12.75 23.49 -1.57
C ASP A 347 12.45 24.60 -0.55
N LEU A 348 11.66 25.57 -0.99
CA LEU A 348 11.32 26.77 -0.23
C LEU A 348 10.14 26.57 0.73
N LYS A 349 9.43 25.43 0.63
CA LYS A 349 8.17 25.19 1.34
C LYS A 349 8.34 25.23 2.86
N LEU A 350 9.38 24.58 3.39
CA LEU A 350 9.69 24.61 4.83
C LEU A 350 10.23 25.97 5.31
N LEU A 351 10.85 26.75 4.42
CA LEU A 351 11.34 28.09 4.75
C LEU A 351 10.19 29.09 4.87
N LEU A 352 9.25 29.07 3.92
CA LEU A 352 8.15 30.02 3.82
C LEU A 352 6.92 29.60 4.63
N GLY A 353 6.77 28.31 4.88
CA GLY A 353 5.60 27.68 5.49
C GLY A 353 4.46 27.46 4.49
N GLU A 354 3.63 26.46 4.79
CA GLU A 354 2.50 26.00 3.95
C GLU A 354 1.43 27.07 3.61
N ALA A 355 1.43 28.22 4.30
CA ALA A 355 0.43 29.27 4.14
C ALA A 355 0.93 30.47 3.32
N TYR A 356 2.11 30.38 2.70
CA TYR A 356 2.67 31.47 1.92
C TYR A 356 1.95 31.64 0.58
N SER A 357 1.35 32.81 0.35
CA SER A 357 0.60 33.16 -0.87
C SER A 357 1.10 34.45 -1.53
N GLY A 358 2.36 34.82 -1.28
CA GLY A 358 2.93 36.12 -1.65
C GLY A 358 3.44 36.23 -3.10
N GLY A 359 3.15 35.26 -3.97
CA GLY A 359 3.77 35.13 -5.29
C GLY A 359 5.27 34.84 -5.16
N ASN A 360 6.12 35.41 -6.03
CA ASN A 360 7.57 35.18 -5.93
C ASN A 360 8.17 35.75 -4.60
N PRO A 361 8.77 34.90 -3.73
CA PRO A 361 9.31 35.30 -2.42
C PRO A 361 10.56 36.18 -2.49
N PHE A 362 11.28 36.20 -3.61
CA PHE A 362 12.39 37.13 -3.86
C PHE A 362 11.92 38.48 -4.42
N GLY A 363 10.62 38.59 -4.76
CA GLY A 363 9.98 39.77 -5.34
C GLY A 363 9.54 40.80 -4.31
N ALA A 364 8.37 41.41 -4.54
CA ALA A 364 7.87 42.52 -3.74
C ALA A 364 7.55 42.15 -2.28
N ALA A 365 7.20 40.88 -2.02
CA ALA A 365 6.99 40.36 -0.67
C ALA A 365 8.28 40.31 0.16
N ALA A 366 9.44 40.23 -0.52
CA ALA A 366 10.79 40.23 0.04
C ALA A 366 10.97 39.27 1.23
N ALA A 367 10.34 38.09 1.17
CA ALA A 367 10.47 37.05 2.19
C ALA A 367 11.84 36.37 2.12
N LEU A 368 12.44 36.30 0.93
CA LEU A 368 13.76 35.72 0.69
C LEU A 368 14.69 36.70 -0.03
N ARG A 369 15.99 36.56 0.21
CA ARG A 369 17.03 37.21 -0.61
C ARG A 369 18.34 36.44 -0.64
N LEU A 370 19.07 36.58 -1.73
CA LEU A 370 20.43 36.06 -1.87
C LEU A 370 21.46 37.16 -1.57
N VAL A 371 22.48 36.82 -0.77
CA VAL A 371 23.59 37.72 -0.43
C VAL A 371 24.92 37.03 -0.74
N GLN A 372 25.66 37.54 -1.73
CA GLN A 372 27.03 37.10 -1.99
C GLN A 372 27.97 37.55 -0.86
N ARG A 373 28.75 36.62 -0.29
CA ARG A 373 29.77 36.89 0.73
C ARG A 373 31.09 36.21 0.35
N GLY A 374 31.94 36.91 -0.40
CA GLY A 374 33.17 36.29 -0.90
C GLY A 374 32.85 35.21 -1.92
N LEU A 375 33.28 33.97 -1.67
CA LEU A 375 33.03 32.82 -2.56
C LEU A 375 31.71 32.09 -2.25
N GLU A 376 31.08 32.35 -1.10
CA GLU A 376 29.79 31.75 -0.74
C GLU A 376 28.61 32.67 -1.08
N THR A 377 27.45 32.06 -1.31
CA THR A 377 26.15 32.74 -1.38
C THR A 377 25.31 32.36 -0.18
N VAL A 378 24.65 33.34 0.44
CA VAL A 378 23.78 33.12 1.59
C VAL A 378 22.34 33.39 1.20
N LEU A 379 21.47 32.39 1.32
CA LEU A 379 20.02 32.56 1.29
C LEU A 379 19.56 33.03 2.66
N GLN A 380 18.93 34.19 2.69
CA GLN A 380 18.37 34.77 3.90
C GLN A 380 16.85 34.77 3.86
N HIS A 381 16.23 34.51 5.01
CA HIS A 381 14.79 34.46 5.19
C HIS A 381 14.32 35.53 6.19
N ASP A 382 13.19 36.16 5.89
CA ASP A 382 12.47 37.09 6.75
C ASP A 382 11.10 36.50 7.15
N PRO A 383 10.95 35.90 8.35
CA PRO A 383 9.76 35.13 8.73
C PRO A 383 8.44 35.92 8.80
N ASP A 384 8.49 37.26 8.89
CA ASP A 384 7.30 38.13 8.87
C ASP A 384 7.13 38.89 7.54
N GLY A 385 8.01 38.63 6.57
CA GLY A 385 8.05 39.29 5.26
C GLY A 385 8.18 40.81 5.33
N ALA A 386 7.89 41.50 4.23
CA ALA A 386 7.99 42.98 4.17
C ALA A 386 7.05 43.75 5.13
N ALA A 387 6.13 43.08 5.84
CA ALA A 387 5.09 43.71 6.65
C ALA A 387 5.51 44.00 8.10
N GLY A 388 6.64 43.46 8.55
CA GLY A 388 7.11 43.54 9.93
C GLY A 388 8.39 44.36 10.16
N GLY A 389 8.81 44.43 11.42
CA GLY A 389 10.05 45.10 11.85
C GLY A 389 11.19 44.11 12.10
N ALA A 390 11.07 42.87 11.65
CA ALA A 390 12.11 41.85 11.77
C ALA A 390 13.19 42.00 10.70
N PHE A 391 14.25 41.21 10.85
CA PHE A 391 15.51 41.33 10.12
C PHE A 391 15.80 39.99 9.46
N PHE A 392 16.13 40.00 8.17
CA PHE A 392 16.67 38.83 7.46
C PHE A 392 17.71 38.06 8.28
N HIS A 393 17.45 36.78 8.46
CA HIS A 393 18.36 35.82 9.08
C HIS A 393 19.02 34.95 8.01
N ASP A 394 20.27 34.52 8.24
CA ASP A 394 20.91 33.50 7.40
C ASP A 394 20.14 32.18 7.59
N ALA A 395 19.73 31.53 6.49
CA ALA A 395 19.09 30.21 6.52
C ALA A 395 20.02 29.15 5.92
N VAL A 396 20.56 29.43 4.72
CA VAL A 396 21.42 28.50 3.99
C VAL A 396 22.67 29.22 3.49
N ARG A 397 23.84 28.57 3.62
CA ARG A 397 25.11 28.99 3.03
C ARG A 397 25.52 27.99 1.98
N LEU A 398 25.67 28.47 0.75
CA LEU A 398 26.13 27.69 -0.39
C LEU A 398 27.60 28.02 -0.62
N VAL A 399 28.47 27.06 -0.33
CA VAL A 399 29.93 27.23 -0.44
C VAL A 399 30.32 27.18 -1.93
N ASP A 400 31.24 28.08 -2.32
CA ASP A 400 31.76 28.18 -3.70
C ASP A 400 30.68 28.40 -4.81
N VAL A 401 29.47 28.80 -4.43
CA VAL A 401 28.40 29.19 -5.34
C VAL A 401 28.32 30.70 -5.49
N ALA A 402 28.34 31.16 -6.74
CA ALA A 402 28.09 32.56 -7.07
C ALA A 402 26.57 32.81 -7.20
N ALA A 403 26.06 33.86 -6.54
CA ALA A 403 24.64 34.20 -6.53
C ALA A 403 24.07 34.46 -7.93
N VAL A 404 24.90 34.91 -8.86
CA VAL A 404 24.54 35.12 -10.28
C VAL A 404 24.33 33.81 -11.05
N GLY A 405 24.85 32.69 -10.54
CA GLY A 405 24.65 31.37 -11.12
C GLY A 405 23.36 30.69 -10.66
N LEU A 406 22.73 31.17 -9.58
CA LEU A 406 21.44 30.67 -9.12
C LEU A 406 20.33 31.21 -10.02
N THR A 407 19.54 30.29 -10.56
CA THR A 407 18.43 30.58 -11.46
C THR A 407 17.13 29.99 -10.91
N ALA A 408 16.01 30.18 -11.61
CA ALA A 408 14.75 29.51 -11.33
C ALA A 408 14.89 28.00 -11.14
N ALA A 409 15.78 27.35 -11.89
CA ALA A 409 16.00 25.90 -11.82
C ALA A 409 16.58 25.40 -10.49
N ASN A 410 17.10 26.30 -9.64
CA ASN A 410 17.70 25.94 -8.34
C ASN A 410 16.73 26.10 -7.16
N PHE A 411 15.47 26.46 -7.42
CA PHE A 411 14.44 26.60 -6.41
C PHE A 411 13.22 25.80 -6.85
N ALA A 412 12.67 24.99 -5.95
CA ALA A 412 11.46 24.23 -6.24
C ALA A 412 10.34 25.16 -6.73
N GLY A 413 9.54 24.69 -7.69
CA GLY A 413 8.51 25.51 -8.36
C GLY A 413 9.07 26.59 -9.30
N GLY A 414 10.32 26.47 -9.76
CA GLY A 414 10.90 27.36 -10.77
C GLY A 414 11.01 28.83 -10.33
N VAL A 415 11.12 29.09 -9.03
CA VAL A 415 11.06 30.44 -8.48
C VAL A 415 12.30 31.26 -8.87
N ALA A 416 12.10 32.32 -9.65
CA ALA A 416 13.20 33.16 -10.11
C ALA A 416 13.81 34.01 -8.95
N PRO A 417 15.10 33.85 -8.60
CA PRO A 417 15.70 34.56 -7.46
C PRO A 417 15.91 36.07 -7.68
N ASN A 418 15.60 36.57 -8.88
CA ASN A 418 15.57 38.00 -9.22
C ASN A 418 14.23 38.68 -8.89
N GLY A 419 13.24 37.92 -8.40
CA GLY A 419 11.91 38.40 -8.06
C GLY A 419 10.97 38.59 -9.26
N ASP A 420 11.26 37.97 -10.40
CA ASP A 420 10.36 37.95 -11.56
C ASP A 420 9.06 37.19 -11.20
N PRO A 421 7.88 37.80 -11.37
CA PRO A 421 6.60 37.14 -11.09
C PRO A 421 6.19 36.10 -12.14
N ALA A 422 6.96 35.92 -13.22
CA ALA A 422 6.71 34.83 -14.17
C ALA A 422 6.86 33.47 -13.46
N GLY A 423 5.86 32.61 -13.61
CA GLY A 423 5.93 31.24 -13.13
C GLY A 423 6.93 30.37 -13.89
N ALA A 424 7.14 29.17 -13.38
CA ALA A 424 7.93 28.13 -13.95
C ALA A 424 7.45 27.74 -15.35
N SER A 425 8.39 27.30 -16.18
CA SER A 425 8.08 26.66 -17.46
C SER A 425 8.87 25.38 -17.56
N PHE A 426 8.16 24.26 -17.51
CA PHE A 426 8.71 22.91 -17.61
C PHE A 426 8.29 22.26 -18.92
N GLN A 427 9.17 21.45 -19.48
CA GLN A 427 8.90 20.70 -20.70
C GLN A 427 9.59 19.34 -20.58
N GLY A 428 8.79 18.32 -20.32
CA GLY A 428 9.18 16.92 -20.32
C GLY A 428 9.35 16.35 -21.73
N GLY A 429 9.76 15.09 -21.74
CA GLY A 429 10.38 14.42 -22.88
C GLY A 429 9.68 13.14 -23.30
N GLU A 430 10.47 12.10 -23.50
CA GLU A 430 9.96 10.72 -23.56
C GLU A 430 10.13 10.11 -22.15
N GLY A 431 9.17 9.31 -21.69
CA GLY A 431 9.16 8.69 -20.37
C GLY A 431 8.17 9.35 -19.42
N ASP A 432 7.96 8.72 -18.26
CA ASP A 432 7.01 9.16 -17.24
C ASP A 432 7.65 10.30 -16.42
N ASP A 433 7.17 11.53 -16.58
CA ASP A 433 7.70 12.75 -15.96
C ASP A 433 6.85 13.21 -14.76
N GLN A 434 7.46 13.80 -13.72
CA GLN A 434 6.76 14.39 -12.58
C GLN A 434 7.18 15.85 -12.35
N TYR A 435 6.24 16.78 -12.48
CA TYR A 435 6.48 18.21 -12.25
C TYR A 435 5.46 18.83 -11.29
N THR A 436 5.96 19.69 -10.41
CA THR A 436 5.13 20.55 -9.56
C THR A 436 5.54 21.99 -9.80
N GLY A 437 4.53 22.83 -10.02
CA GLY A 437 4.62 24.27 -10.10
C GLY A 437 4.93 24.92 -8.75
N GLY A 438 4.69 26.22 -8.67
CA GLY A 438 4.78 27.00 -7.45
C GLY A 438 3.66 28.03 -7.41
N ALA A 439 3.77 29.01 -6.51
CA ALA A 439 2.71 30.00 -6.29
C ALA A 439 2.59 31.09 -7.38
N SER A 440 2.90 30.80 -8.63
CA SER A 440 2.87 31.74 -9.75
C SER A 440 2.35 31.03 -11.00
N ASN A 441 1.87 31.80 -11.98
CA ASN A 441 1.29 31.24 -13.20
C ASN A 441 2.33 30.47 -14.04
N ASP A 442 2.25 29.15 -13.97
CA ASP A 442 3.19 28.20 -14.51
C ASP A 442 2.74 27.64 -15.86
N THR A 443 3.67 27.03 -16.58
CA THR A 443 3.39 26.25 -17.78
C THR A 443 4.14 24.94 -17.73
N LEU A 444 3.41 23.85 -17.47
CA LEU A 444 3.94 22.50 -17.32
C LEU A 444 3.56 21.69 -18.56
N ALA A 445 4.52 20.98 -19.15
CA ALA A 445 4.26 20.02 -20.21
C ALA A 445 4.94 18.69 -19.89
N GLY A 446 4.17 17.59 -19.87
CA GLY A 446 4.64 16.23 -19.60
C GLY A 446 5.36 15.63 -20.80
N GLY A 447 4.70 15.57 -21.96
CA GLY A 447 5.33 15.10 -23.18
C GLY A 447 4.78 13.74 -23.60
N ALA A 448 5.58 12.70 -23.56
CA ALA A 448 5.14 11.34 -23.90
C ALA A 448 5.52 10.38 -22.78
N GLY A 449 4.55 9.73 -22.15
CA GLY A 449 4.73 8.94 -20.95
C GLY A 449 3.47 8.98 -20.10
N LYS A 450 3.52 8.40 -18.91
CA LYS A 450 2.48 8.59 -17.89
C LYS A 450 2.94 9.67 -16.94
N ASP A 451 2.54 10.90 -17.20
CA ASP A 451 3.07 12.07 -16.54
C ASP A 451 2.22 12.45 -15.32
N THR A 452 2.85 13.06 -14.31
CA THR A 452 2.17 13.63 -13.14
C THR A 452 2.51 15.11 -13.01
N LEU A 453 1.53 15.98 -13.29
CA LEU A 453 1.70 17.44 -13.28
C LEU A 453 0.78 18.08 -12.23
N ASP A 454 1.33 18.99 -11.42
CA ASP A 454 0.60 19.76 -10.40
C ASP A 454 0.97 21.25 -10.53
N GLY A 455 0.00 22.14 -10.73
CA GLY A 455 0.22 23.59 -10.86
C GLY A 455 0.48 24.31 -9.52
N ASP A 456 0.00 23.74 -8.41
CA ASP A 456 -0.04 24.36 -7.09
C ASP A 456 -0.95 25.61 -7.04
N ALA A 457 -0.42 26.83 -7.20
CA ALA A 457 -1.24 28.04 -7.08
C ALA A 457 -0.88 29.09 -8.13
N GLY A 458 -1.89 29.70 -8.73
CA GLY A 458 -1.71 30.66 -9.82
C GLY A 458 -2.53 30.21 -11.03
N ASP A 459 -2.72 31.08 -12.02
CA ASP A 459 -3.47 30.67 -13.23
C ASP A 459 -2.54 29.88 -14.16
N ASP A 460 -2.58 28.56 -14.07
CA ASP A 460 -1.59 27.67 -14.68
C ASP A 460 -2.01 27.11 -16.04
N VAL A 461 -1.03 26.60 -16.78
CA VAL A 461 -1.23 25.85 -18.02
C VAL A 461 -0.53 24.50 -17.94
N LEU A 462 -1.31 23.43 -17.86
CA LEU A 462 -0.83 22.05 -17.79
C LEU A 462 -1.14 21.30 -19.09
N LEU A 463 -0.14 20.64 -19.66
CA LEU A 463 -0.23 19.86 -20.90
C LEU A 463 0.30 18.44 -20.62
N GLY A 464 -0.55 17.43 -20.51
CA GLY A 464 -0.14 16.04 -20.29
C GLY A 464 0.66 15.52 -21.48
N GLY A 465 0.01 15.38 -22.63
CA GLY A 465 0.65 15.04 -23.89
C GLY A 465 0.19 13.71 -24.40
N ALA A 466 1.03 12.68 -24.38
CA ALA A 466 0.68 11.35 -24.86
C ALA A 466 0.99 10.28 -23.82
N GLY A 467 0.00 9.48 -23.46
CA GLY A 467 0.03 8.46 -22.42
C GLY A 467 -1.03 8.75 -21.37
N ASP A 468 -1.15 7.92 -20.34
CA ASP A 468 -2.22 8.06 -19.35
C ASP A 468 -1.73 8.98 -18.21
N ASP A 469 -2.12 10.25 -18.24
CA ASP A 469 -1.56 11.31 -17.40
C ASP A 469 -2.40 11.62 -16.15
N MET A 470 -1.76 12.16 -15.11
CA MET A 470 -2.41 12.71 -13.91
C MET A 470 -2.11 14.20 -13.79
N LEU A 471 -3.15 15.04 -13.87
CA LEU A 471 -3.01 16.50 -13.94
C LEU A 471 -3.87 17.19 -12.88
N HIS A 472 -3.27 18.08 -12.10
CA HIS A 472 -3.95 18.91 -11.10
C HIS A 472 -3.62 20.39 -11.33
N GLY A 473 -4.62 21.22 -11.62
CA GLY A 473 -4.47 22.67 -11.77
C GLY A 473 -4.05 23.32 -10.46
N GLY A 474 -4.83 23.11 -9.40
CA GLY A 474 -4.53 23.58 -8.07
C GLY A 474 -5.46 24.70 -7.63
N ALA A 475 -4.93 25.90 -7.36
CA ALA A 475 -5.69 27.05 -6.96
C ALA A 475 -5.58 28.19 -7.98
N ASP A 476 -6.67 28.95 -8.12
CA ASP A 476 -6.88 30.01 -9.13
C ASP A 476 -7.30 29.43 -10.51
N ASP A 477 -7.40 30.25 -11.57
CA ASP A 477 -8.16 29.87 -12.78
C ASP A 477 -7.27 29.12 -13.81
N ASP A 478 -7.36 27.79 -13.85
CA ASP A 478 -6.41 26.94 -14.56
C ASP A 478 -6.83 26.53 -15.99
N ARG A 479 -5.84 26.13 -16.78
CA ARG A 479 -6.03 25.46 -18.08
C ARG A 479 -5.30 24.13 -18.09
N VAL A 480 -6.05 23.05 -18.09
CA VAL A 480 -5.49 21.70 -18.02
C VAL A 480 -5.92 20.89 -19.24
N TYR A 481 -4.95 20.33 -19.95
CA TYR A 481 -5.14 19.53 -21.15
C TYR A 481 -4.50 18.15 -20.95
N GLY A 482 -5.30 17.09 -20.98
CA GLY A 482 -4.84 15.69 -20.89
C GLY A 482 -4.01 15.30 -22.10
N GLY A 483 -4.66 15.12 -23.24
CA GLY A 483 -3.98 14.84 -24.51
C GLY A 483 -4.43 13.51 -25.11
N ASP A 484 -3.49 12.68 -25.54
CA ASP A 484 -3.78 11.33 -26.04
C ASP A 484 -3.57 10.32 -24.89
N GLY A 485 -4.58 9.59 -24.44
CA GLY A 485 -4.47 8.59 -23.37
C GLY A 485 -5.70 8.55 -22.50
N ALA A 486 -5.72 7.70 -21.48
CA ALA A 486 -6.79 7.71 -20.48
C ALA A 486 -6.36 8.57 -19.29
N ASP A 487 -6.73 9.85 -19.30
CA ASP A 487 -6.20 10.86 -18.39
C ASP A 487 -7.06 11.05 -17.14
N ALA A 488 -6.42 11.46 -16.05
CA ALA A 488 -7.05 11.90 -14.82
C ALA A 488 -6.77 13.39 -14.60
N VAL A 489 -7.79 14.23 -14.84
CA VAL A 489 -7.67 15.70 -14.84
C VAL A 489 -8.52 16.33 -13.74
N SER A 490 -7.91 17.18 -12.92
CA SER A 490 -8.60 17.99 -11.92
C SER A 490 -8.25 19.47 -12.06
N GLY A 491 -9.24 20.36 -12.05
CA GLY A 491 -9.05 21.81 -12.02
C GLY A 491 -8.61 22.26 -10.63
N GLY A 492 -9.50 22.18 -9.65
CA GLY A 492 -9.17 22.48 -8.25
C GLY A 492 -10.07 23.57 -7.71
N ASN A 493 -9.52 24.69 -7.24
CA ASN A 493 -10.32 25.86 -6.88
C ASN A 493 -10.13 26.93 -7.96
N GLY A 494 -11.20 27.44 -8.56
CA GLY A 494 -11.10 28.44 -9.61
C GLY A 494 -12.15 28.22 -10.69
N ASP A 495 -12.29 29.17 -11.61
CA ASP A 495 -13.11 28.94 -12.81
C ASP A 495 -12.24 28.26 -13.89
N ASP A 496 -12.22 26.93 -13.91
CA ASP A 496 -11.22 26.16 -14.66
C ASP A 496 -11.64 25.81 -16.10
N LEU A 497 -10.63 25.54 -16.95
CA LEU A 497 -10.80 24.94 -18.27
C LEU A 497 -10.08 23.60 -18.35
N LEU A 498 -10.85 22.51 -18.46
CA LEU A 498 -10.35 21.15 -18.57
C LEU A 498 -10.68 20.54 -19.95
N GLU A 499 -9.70 19.91 -20.58
CA GLU A 499 -9.86 19.12 -21.81
C GLU A 499 -9.19 17.76 -21.62
N GLY A 500 -9.97 16.67 -21.64
CA GLY A 500 -9.46 15.30 -21.55
C GLY A 500 -8.64 14.94 -22.78
N GLY A 501 -9.27 15.01 -23.95
CA GLY A 501 -8.57 14.83 -25.23
C GLY A 501 -9.03 13.56 -25.92
N ALA A 502 -8.14 12.61 -26.17
CA ALA A 502 -8.46 11.36 -26.86
C ALA A 502 -8.17 10.17 -25.95
N GLY A 503 -9.19 9.38 -25.64
CA GLY A 503 -9.12 8.24 -24.73
C GLY A 503 -10.28 8.31 -23.75
N ASP A 504 -10.28 7.44 -22.73
CA ASP A 504 -11.39 7.36 -21.78
C ASP A 504 -11.02 8.14 -20.51
N ASP A 505 -11.38 9.42 -20.45
CA ASP A 505 -10.86 10.35 -19.46
C ASP A 505 -11.71 10.45 -18.19
N THR A 506 -11.07 10.80 -17.07
CA THR A 506 -11.73 11.15 -15.81
C THR A 506 -11.45 12.61 -15.46
N LEU A 507 -12.50 13.40 -15.32
CA LEU A 507 -12.44 14.85 -15.18
C LEU A 507 -13.14 15.31 -13.89
N ASN A 508 -12.55 16.29 -13.20
CA ASN A 508 -13.15 16.94 -12.04
C ASN A 508 -12.85 18.44 -12.09
N GLY A 509 -13.88 19.27 -12.30
CA GLY A 509 -13.73 20.72 -12.29
C GLY A 509 -13.24 21.23 -10.93
N GLY A 510 -13.98 20.88 -9.88
CA GLY A 510 -13.65 21.25 -8.51
C GLY A 510 -14.62 22.31 -7.98
N ASP A 511 -14.09 23.30 -7.27
CA ASP A 511 -14.85 24.45 -6.76
C ASP A 511 -14.73 25.62 -7.76
N GLY A 512 -15.85 26.13 -8.27
CA GLY A 512 -15.90 27.24 -9.22
C GLY A 512 -16.80 26.93 -10.41
N ALA A 513 -16.84 27.82 -11.40
CA ALA A 513 -17.69 27.68 -12.58
C ALA A 513 -16.89 27.18 -13.79
N ASP A 514 -16.86 25.85 -13.95
CA ASP A 514 -15.88 25.20 -14.82
C ASP A 514 -16.35 25.00 -16.26
N ARG A 515 -15.37 24.83 -17.15
CA ARG A 515 -15.56 24.34 -18.52
C ARG A 515 -14.83 23.04 -18.71
N ILE A 516 -15.57 21.98 -18.98
CA ILE A 516 -15.01 20.64 -19.11
C ILE A 516 -15.35 20.08 -20.50
N SER A 517 -14.33 19.61 -21.21
CA SER A 517 -14.46 18.88 -22.47
C SER A 517 -13.90 17.49 -22.29
N GLY A 518 -14.70 16.44 -22.51
CA GLY A 518 -14.21 15.05 -22.53
C GLY A 518 -13.34 14.83 -23.76
N GLY A 519 -13.95 14.98 -24.92
CA GLY A 519 -13.25 14.87 -26.19
C GLY A 519 -13.64 13.60 -26.90
N GLY A 520 -12.68 12.73 -27.18
CA GLY A 520 -12.90 11.51 -27.94
C GLY A 520 -12.67 10.26 -27.10
N GLY A 521 -13.74 9.62 -26.66
CA GLY A 521 -13.69 8.32 -26.00
C GLY A 521 -14.93 8.16 -25.16
N LEU A 522 -14.83 7.44 -24.04
CA LEU A 522 -15.88 7.35 -23.03
C LEU A 522 -15.47 8.13 -21.78
N ASP A 523 -15.89 9.39 -21.74
CA ASP A 523 -15.40 10.32 -20.74
C ASP A 523 -16.32 10.42 -19.53
N ARG A 524 -15.71 10.72 -18.38
CA ARG A 524 -16.40 10.75 -17.09
C ARG A 524 -16.05 12.01 -16.31
N ALA A 525 -17.05 12.84 -16.03
CA ALA A 525 -16.94 13.91 -15.06
C ALA A 525 -17.47 13.47 -13.68
N SER A 526 -16.82 13.91 -12.60
CA SER A 526 -17.21 13.55 -11.24
C SER A 526 -17.41 14.77 -10.33
N TRP A 527 -18.35 14.65 -9.40
CA TRP A 527 -18.56 15.60 -8.31
C TRP A 527 -18.62 14.86 -6.98
N PRO A 528 -17.89 15.33 -5.94
CA PRO A 528 -18.00 14.81 -4.58
C PRO A 528 -19.27 15.33 -3.90
N LEU A 529 -20.42 15.18 -4.55
CA LEU A 529 -21.73 15.61 -4.09
C LEU A 529 -22.76 14.49 -4.28
N PHE A 530 -23.85 14.55 -3.52
CA PHE A 530 -25.01 13.70 -3.79
C PHE A 530 -25.77 14.23 -5.01
N ARG A 531 -26.32 13.32 -5.84
CA ARG A 531 -27.09 13.69 -7.05
C ARG A 531 -28.25 14.67 -6.79
N GLY A 532 -28.82 14.65 -5.58
CA GLY A 532 -29.89 15.57 -5.15
C GLY A 532 -29.42 16.96 -4.74
N SER A 533 -28.10 17.19 -4.66
CA SER A 533 -27.47 18.48 -4.36
C SER A 533 -27.07 19.25 -5.61
N VAL A 534 -27.37 18.74 -6.81
CA VAL A 534 -27.07 19.38 -8.09
C VAL A 534 -28.29 19.36 -9.02
N THR A 535 -28.39 20.33 -9.93
CA THR A 535 -29.22 20.21 -11.12
C THR A 535 -28.38 19.85 -12.32
N VAL A 536 -28.87 18.93 -13.15
CA VAL A 536 -28.24 18.54 -14.41
C VAL A 536 -29.22 18.84 -15.52
N GLU A 537 -28.81 19.68 -16.46
CA GLU A 537 -29.58 20.02 -17.66
C GLU A 537 -28.77 19.65 -18.90
N SER A 538 -29.43 19.14 -19.94
CA SER A 538 -28.79 18.82 -21.22
C SER A 538 -29.55 19.51 -22.34
N SER A 539 -28.85 20.28 -23.17
CA SER A 539 -29.41 21.03 -24.28
C SER A 539 -28.44 21.04 -25.46
N GLN A 540 -28.87 20.47 -26.59
CA GLN A 540 -28.11 20.45 -27.85
C GLN A 540 -26.71 19.83 -27.75
N GLY A 541 -26.54 18.81 -26.90
CA GLY A 541 -25.26 18.11 -26.72
C GLY A 541 -24.39 18.68 -25.60
N GLN A 542 -24.66 19.91 -25.17
CA GLN A 542 -24.02 20.50 -24.00
C GLN A 542 -24.77 20.12 -22.72
N VAL A 543 -24.03 19.76 -21.69
CA VAL A 543 -24.54 19.46 -20.35
C VAL A 543 -24.16 20.60 -19.42
N THR A 544 -25.07 20.96 -18.53
CA THR A 544 -24.83 21.96 -17.49
C THR A 544 -25.12 21.32 -16.14
N VAL A 545 -24.16 21.42 -15.23
CA VAL A 545 -24.32 20.99 -13.84
C VAL A 545 -24.30 22.23 -12.96
N THR A 546 -25.28 22.38 -12.08
CA THR A 546 -25.34 23.52 -11.16
C THR A 546 -25.40 23.02 -9.73
N SER A 547 -24.45 23.49 -8.93
CA SER A 547 -24.33 23.13 -7.52
C SER A 547 -25.38 23.87 -6.67
N LEU A 548 -26.18 23.13 -5.91
CA LEU A 548 -27.26 23.68 -5.06
C LEU A 548 -26.85 23.84 -3.59
N ALA A 549 -25.71 23.29 -3.18
CA ALA A 549 -25.20 23.31 -1.82
C ALA A 549 -23.68 23.09 -1.81
N GLY A 550 -22.99 23.53 -0.75
CA GLY A 550 -21.53 23.46 -0.64
C GLY A 550 -20.88 24.85 -0.64
N THR A 551 -19.55 24.88 -0.74
CA THR A 551 -18.75 26.10 -0.95
C THR A 551 -19.05 26.73 -2.32
N GLY A 552 -19.30 25.91 -3.34
CA GLY A 552 -19.68 26.34 -4.69
C GLY A 552 -21.19 26.45 -4.99
N ALA A 553 -22.01 26.85 -4.01
CA ALA A 553 -23.46 26.93 -4.21
C ALA A 553 -23.83 28.08 -5.18
N GLY A 554 -24.37 27.71 -6.35
CA GLY A 554 -24.70 28.63 -7.44
C GLY A 554 -23.75 28.57 -8.63
N ASP A 555 -22.67 27.80 -8.50
CA ASP A 555 -21.69 27.61 -9.58
C ASP A 555 -22.26 26.69 -10.66
N VAL A 556 -21.82 26.95 -11.89
CA VAL A 556 -22.41 26.39 -13.10
C VAL A 556 -21.31 25.85 -14.00
N ASP A 557 -21.18 24.54 -14.01
CA ASP A 557 -20.22 23.82 -14.84
C ASP A 557 -20.83 23.55 -16.21
N ILE A 558 -20.04 23.77 -17.25
CA ILE A 558 -20.43 23.56 -18.64
C ILE A 558 -19.60 22.43 -19.22
N LEU A 559 -20.28 21.38 -19.64
CA LEU A 559 -19.70 20.16 -20.15
C LEU A 559 -20.01 19.95 -21.63
N ASP A 560 -19.00 19.57 -22.39
CA ASP A 560 -19.11 19.11 -23.78
C ASP A 560 -18.37 17.78 -23.97
N GLY A 561 -18.93 16.87 -24.77
CA GLY A 561 -18.31 15.56 -25.03
C GLY A 561 -18.02 14.72 -23.78
N VAL A 562 -18.86 14.80 -22.73
CA VAL A 562 -18.76 13.93 -21.54
C VAL A 562 -19.93 12.97 -21.51
N GLU A 563 -19.64 11.67 -21.55
CA GLU A 563 -20.66 10.63 -21.61
C GLU A 563 -21.21 10.27 -20.24
N ARG A 564 -20.45 10.47 -19.16
CA ARG A 564 -20.83 9.99 -17.82
C ARG A 564 -20.62 11.02 -16.72
N LEU A 565 -21.66 11.23 -15.91
CA LEU A 565 -21.55 12.01 -14.68
C LEU A 565 -21.59 11.10 -13.47
N HIS A 566 -20.66 11.31 -12.55
CA HIS A 566 -20.50 10.52 -11.35
C HIS A 566 -20.71 11.36 -10.08
N PHE A 567 -21.71 10.96 -9.28
CA PHE A 567 -22.02 11.55 -7.97
C PHE A 567 -21.86 10.49 -6.88
N PHE A 568 -21.80 10.88 -5.62
CA PHE A 568 -21.58 9.93 -4.51
C PHE A 568 -22.48 8.70 -4.57
N ASN A 569 -23.78 8.89 -4.80
CA ASN A 569 -24.80 7.84 -4.73
C ASN A 569 -25.34 7.36 -6.09
N GLN A 570 -25.11 8.09 -7.18
CA GLN A 570 -25.73 7.84 -8.48
C GLN A 570 -24.83 8.30 -9.64
N GLY A 571 -25.15 7.85 -10.84
CA GLY A 571 -24.57 8.35 -12.08
C GLY A 571 -25.63 8.68 -13.12
N VAL A 572 -25.22 9.44 -14.14
CA VAL A 572 -26.02 9.78 -15.30
C VAL A 572 -25.19 9.43 -16.54
N ALA A 573 -25.75 8.62 -17.43
CA ALA A 573 -25.12 8.22 -18.69
C ALA A 573 -25.80 8.95 -19.86
N PHE A 574 -25.01 9.63 -20.69
CA PHE A 574 -25.43 10.34 -21.92
C PHE A 574 -25.08 9.56 -23.19
N ASP A 575 -24.30 8.47 -23.11
CA ASP A 575 -24.02 7.53 -24.20
C ASP A 575 -25.23 6.64 -24.54
N VAL A 576 -26.39 7.26 -24.79
CA VAL A 576 -27.66 6.60 -25.11
C VAL A 576 -27.63 5.84 -26.45
N ASP A 577 -26.67 6.17 -27.31
CA ASP A 577 -26.37 5.44 -28.53
C ASP A 577 -25.17 4.48 -28.38
N GLY A 578 -24.38 4.65 -27.31
CA GLY A 578 -23.21 3.84 -26.94
C GLY A 578 -23.54 2.66 -26.02
N ALA A 579 -22.62 2.32 -25.12
CA ALA A 579 -22.69 1.14 -24.26
C ALA A 579 -23.92 1.17 -23.33
N ALA A 580 -24.23 2.31 -22.71
CA ALA A 580 -25.41 2.45 -21.88
C ALA A 580 -26.70 2.22 -22.68
N GLY A 581 -26.79 2.81 -23.87
CA GLY A 581 -27.87 2.55 -24.82
C GLY A 581 -28.05 1.08 -25.17
N GLN A 582 -26.95 0.40 -25.51
CA GLN A 582 -26.93 -1.01 -25.87
C GLN A 582 -27.40 -1.90 -24.71
N ILE A 583 -26.90 -1.68 -23.50
CA ILE A 583 -27.31 -2.42 -22.30
C ILE A 583 -28.80 -2.20 -22.01
N PHE A 584 -29.28 -0.95 -22.14
CA PHE A 584 -30.69 -0.64 -21.93
C PHE A 584 -31.60 -1.40 -22.93
N ARG A 585 -31.24 -1.39 -24.23
CA ARG A 585 -31.96 -2.14 -25.27
C ARG A 585 -31.89 -3.64 -25.05
N LEU A 586 -30.74 -4.15 -24.64
CA LEU A 586 -30.58 -5.56 -24.32
C LEU A 586 -31.49 -5.96 -23.13
N TYR A 587 -31.62 -5.08 -22.13
CA TYR A 587 -32.50 -5.27 -20.98
C TYR A 587 -33.98 -5.27 -21.37
N LEU A 588 -34.39 -4.33 -22.23
CA LEU A 588 -35.73 -4.34 -22.84
C LEU A 588 -36.00 -5.66 -23.58
N SER A 589 -35.03 -6.15 -24.35
CA SER A 589 -35.16 -7.39 -25.11
C SER A 589 -35.30 -8.61 -24.19
N ALA A 590 -34.48 -8.69 -23.15
CA ALA A 590 -34.46 -9.85 -22.26
C ALA A 590 -35.64 -9.88 -21.29
N PHE A 591 -36.11 -8.74 -20.82
CA PHE A 591 -37.07 -8.67 -19.70
C PHE A 591 -38.38 -7.97 -20.05
N GLY A 592 -38.50 -7.35 -21.23
CA GLY A 592 -39.70 -6.67 -21.70
C GLY A 592 -40.08 -5.44 -20.88
N ARG A 593 -39.13 -4.85 -20.16
CA ARG A 593 -39.29 -3.66 -19.32
C ARG A 593 -37.98 -2.87 -19.27
N ALA A 594 -38.07 -1.59 -18.94
CA ALA A 594 -36.88 -0.79 -18.66
C ALA A 594 -36.15 -1.30 -17.39
N PRO A 595 -34.81 -1.23 -17.35
CA PRO A 595 -34.06 -1.49 -16.13
C PRO A 595 -34.42 -0.47 -15.05
N ASP A 596 -34.38 -0.91 -13.78
CA ASP A 596 -34.31 0.04 -12.67
C ASP A 596 -32.87 0.56 -12.53
N ILE A 597 -32.70 1.62 -11.73
CA ILE A 597 -31.41 2.30 -11.55
C ILE A 597 -30.31 1.36 -11.01
N TYR A 598 -30.65 0.32 -10.24
CA TYR A 598 -29.67 -0.62 -9.69
C TYR A 598 -29.25 -1.66 -10.71
N GLY A 599 -30.21 -2.22 -11.46
CA GLY A 599 -29.95 -3.13 -12.56
C GLY A 599 -29.10 -2.47 -13.63
N MET A 600 -29.41 -1.23 -13.99
CA MET A 600 -28.61 -0.46 -14.94
C MET A 600 -27.16 -0.29 -14.44
N GLY A 601 -27.00 0.13 -13.19
CA GLY A 601 -25.69 0.36 -12.60
C GLY A 601 -24.81 -0.89 -12.49
N TYR A 602 -25.42 -2.04 -12.16
CA TYR A 602 -24.73 -3.32 -12.16
C TYR A 602 -24.16 -3.63 -13.55
N TRP A 603 -24.97 -3.51 -14.60
CA TRP A 603 -24.55 -3.88 -15.95
C TRP A 603 -23.56 -2.89 -16.56
N LEU A 604 -23.75 -1.60 -16.32
CA LEU A 604 -22.77 -0.57 -16.69
C LEU A 604 -21.41 -0.84 -16.03
N SER A 605 -21.39 -1.18 -14.73
CA SER A 605 -20.12 -1.48 -14.03
C SER A 605 -19.37 -2.66 -14.65
N ARG A 606 -20.08 -3.62 -15.26
CA ARG A 606 -19.42 -4.73 -15.97
C ARG A 606 -18.89 -4.30 -17.32
N SER A 607 -19.67 -3.50 -18.05
CA SER A 607 -19.24 -2.95 -19.34
C SER A 607 -17.98 -2.11 -19.19
N ASP A 608 -17.92 -1.29 -18.15
CA ASP A 608 -16.76 -0.45 -17.84
C ASP A 608 -15.54 -1.28 -17.45
N ALA A 609 -15.76 -2.46 -16.87
CA ALA A 609 -14.71 -3.42 -16.59
C ALA A 609 -14.30 -4.26 -17.83
N GLY A 610 -14.75 -3.88 -19.03
CA GLY A 610 -14.39 -4.53 -20.29
C GLY A 610 -15.26 -5.73 -20.68
N ALA A 611 -16.41 -5.95 -20.03
CA ALA A 611 -17.30 -7.04 -20.43
C ALA A 611 -17.97 -6.73 -21.78
N GLU A 612 -17.71 -7.58 -22.77
CA GLU A 612 -18.32 -7.48 -24.10
C GLU A 612 -19.85 -7.62 -24.04
N LEU A 613 -20.56 -6.89 -24.91
CA LEU A 613 -22.03 -6.90 -24.94
C LEU A 613 -22.62 -8.30 -25.15
N GLY A 614 -21.91 -9.18 -25.87
CA GLY A 614 -22.30 -10.58 -26.04
C GLY A 614 -22.23 -11.41 -24.75
N GLU A 615 -21.23 -11.14 -23.88
CA GLU A 615 -21.14 -11.78 -22.58
C GLU A 615 -22.27 -11.33 -21.66
N ILE A 616 -22.56 -10.03 -21.67
CA ILE A 616 -23.70 -9.45 -20.97
C ILE A 616 -25.00 -10.12 -21.44
N ALA A 617 -25.20 -10.28 -22.76
CA ALA A 617 -26.37 -10.97 -23.31
C ALA A 617 -26.46 -12.44 -22.85
N GLY A 618 -25.33 -13.15 -22.81
CA GLY A 618 -25.24 -14.50 -22.27
C GLY A 618 -25.67 -14.57 -20.80
N GLN A 619 -25.23 -13.62 -19.99
CA GLN A 619 -25.59 -13.55 -18.57
C GLN A 619 -27.07 -13.19 -18.37
N PHE A 620 -27.66 -12.37 -19.25
CA PHE A 620 -29.11 -12.08 -19.20
C PHE A 620 -29.89 -13.36 -19.48
N ALA A 621 -29.56 -14.08 -20.55
CA ALA A 621 -30.21 -15.34 -20.91
C ALA A 621 -30.04 -16.43 -19.83
N ALA A 622 -28.90 -16.43 -19.13
CA ALA A 622 -28.64 -17.34 -18.02
C ALA A 622 -29.29 -16.93 -16.69
N SER A 623 -29.77 -15.68 -16.57
CA SER A 623 -30.28 -15.13 -15.31
C SER A 623 -31.55 -15.83 -14.83
N THR A 624 -31.74 -15.86 -13.51
CA THR A 624 -32.95 -16.40 -12.88
C THR A 624 -34.21 -15.65 -13.33
N GLU A 625 -34.11 -14.34 -13.58
CA GLU A 625 -35.24 -13.53 -14.07
C GLU A 625 -35.65 -13.94 -15.49
N PHE A 626 -34.68 -14.16 -16.38
CA PHE A 626 -34.96 -14.61 -17.76
C PHE A 626 -35.56 -16.02 -17.77
N GLN A 627 -35.00 -16.94 -16.98
CA GLN A 627 -35.52 -18.30 -16.85
C GLN A 627 -36.91 -18.32 -16.20
N ALA A 628 -37.21 -17.41 -15.28
CA ALA A 628 -38.55 -17.29 -14.70
C ALA A 628 -39.59 -16.82 -15.74
N ARG A 629 -39.17 -15.99 -16.70
CA ARG A 629 -40.04 -15.46 -17.76
C ARG A 629 -40.27 -16.47 -18.90
N TYR A 630 -39.20 -17.06 -19.41
CA TYR A 630 -39.25 -17.89 -20.62
C TYR A 630 -39.06 -19.40 -20.36
N GLY A 631 -38.70 -19.79 -19.14
CA GLY A 631 -38.34 -21.16 -18.78
C GLY A 631 -36.86 -21.47 -19.06
N ALA A 632 -36.36 -22.59 -18.51
CA ALA A 632 -34.98 -23.04 -18.72
C ALA A 632 -34.71 -23.52 -20.17
N GLN A 633 -35.77 -23.88 -20.91
CA GLN A 633 -35.73 -24.18 -22.33
C GLN A 633 -36.92 -23.46 -23.00
N PRO A 634 -36.74 -22.19 -23.41
CA PRO A 634 -37.80 -21.41 -24.02
C PRO A 634 -38.36 -22.06 -25.28
N ASP A 635 -39.69 -22.02 -25.44
CA ASP A 635 -40.29 -22.25 -26.76
C ASP A 635 -39.86 -21.12 -27.70
N HIS A 636 -39.13 -21.46 -28.76
CA HIS A 636 -38.56 -20.46 -29.67
C HIS A 636 -39.63 -19.59 -30.32
N GLY A 637 -40.82 -20.15 -30.60
CA GLY A 637 -41.93 -19.42 -31.18
C GLY A 637 -42.48 -18.34 -30.25
N GLU A 638 -42.75 -18.70 -29.00
CA GLU A 638 -43.23 -17.77 -27.98
C GLU A 638 -42.16 -16.75 -27.57
N PHE A 639 -40.88 -17.16 -27.52
CA PHE A 639 -39.77 -16.24 -27.25
C PHE A 639 -39.69 -15.12 -28.29
N VAL A 640 -39.70 -15.48 -29.59
CA VAL A 640 -39.68 -14.51 -30.69
C VAL A 640 -40.95 -13.66 -30.70
N ALA A 641 -42.12 -14.26 -30.50
CA ALA A 641 -43.37 -13.51 -30.42
C ALA A 641 -43.38 -12.51 -29.25
N GLY A 642 -42.77 -12.90 -28.12
CA GLY A 642 -42.54 -12.05 -26.96
C GLY A 642 -41.69 -10.82 -27.28
N LEU A 643 -40.58 -10.98 -27.99
CA LEU A 643 -39.72 -9.85 -28.39
C LEU A 643 -40.49 -8.81 -29.22
N TYR A 644 -41.23 -9.25 -30.24
CA TYR A 644 -42.01 -8.32 -31.07
C TYR A 644 -43.14 -7.64 -30.29
N ARG A 645 -43.82 -8.39 -29.41
CA ARG A 645 -44.95 -7.88 -28.63
C ARG A 645 -44.49 -6.90 -27.55
N ASP A 646 -43.49 -7.28 -26.78
CA ASP A 646 -43.10 -6.59 -25.55
C ASP A 646 -42.15 -5.41 -25.85
N VAL A 647 -41.32 -5.53 -26.90
CA VAL A 647 -40.34 -4.49 -27.28
C VAL A 647 -40.84 -3.63 -28.43
N LEU A 648 -41.29 -4.24 -29.54
CA LEU A 648 -41.70 -3.51 -30.74
C LEU A 648 -43.20 -3.14 -30.76
N HIS A 649 -43.94 -3.54 -29.72
CA HIS A 649 -45.37 -3.29 -29.55
C HIS A 649 -46.24 -3.74 -30.75
N ARG A 650 -45.83 -4.82 -31.44
CA ARG A 650 -46.57 -5.41 -32.56
C ARG A 650 -46.46 -6.92 -32.60
N GLN A 651 -47.24 -7.58 -33.46
CA GLN A 651 -47.05 -8.99 -33.74
C GLN A 651 -45.97 -9.18 -34.83
N PRO A 652 -45.19 -10.27 -34.77
CA PRO A 652 -44.30 -10.63 -35.87
C PRO A 652 -45.13 -11.00 -37.10
N ASP A 653 -44.68 -10.59 -38.28
CA ASP A 653 -45.23 -11.15 -39.51
C ASP A 653 -44.70 -12.58 -39.72
N ALA A 654 -45.28 -13.31 -40.68
CA ALA A 654 -44.94 -14.70 -40.93
C ALA A 654 -43.46 -14.90 -41.32
N ALA A 655 -42.82 -13.89 -41.95
CA ALA A 655 -41.43 -13.97 -42.36
C ALA A 655 -40.48 -13.70 -41.19
N GLY A 656 -40.77 -12.68 -40.38
CA GLY A 656 -40.00 -12.32 -39.18
C GLY A 656 -40.06 -13.42 -38.11
N GLN A 657 -41.24 -14.02 -37.91
CA GLN A 657 -41.39 -15.18 -37.02
C GLN A 657 -40.54 -16.36 -37.51
N ALA A 658 -40.68 -16.74 -38.79
CA ALA A 658 -39.98 -17.89 -39.36
C ALA A 658 -38.45 -17.70 -39.47
N TYR A 659 -37.99 -16.46 -39.61
CA TYR A 659 -36.56 -16.14 -39.65
C TYR A 659 -35.88 -16.49 -38.33
N TRP A 660 -36.34 -15.91 -37.21
CA TRP A 660 -35.72 -16.10 -35.90
C TRP A 660 -35.90 -17.53 -35.37
N THR A 661 -37.11 -18.09 -35.45
CA THR A 661 -37.35 -19.46 -35.00
C THR A 661 -36.55 -20.47 -35.82
N GLY A 662 -36.45 -20.27 -37.14
CA GLY A 662 -35.67 -21.14 -38.01
C GLY A 662 -34.16 -21.10 -37.74
N LEU A 663 -33.62 -19.99 -37.23
CA LEU A 663 -32.22 -19.91 -36.81
C LEU A 663 -32.00 -20.65 -35.48
N LEU A 664 -32.88 -20.44 -34.50
CA LEU A 664 -32.83 -21.11 -33.20
C LEU A 664 -33.01 -22.63 -33.33
N ASP A 665 -34.00 -23.09 -34.11
CA ASP A 665 -34.30 -24.51 -34.32
C ASP A 665 -33.16 -25.29 -34.99
N ARG A 666 -32.37 -24.60 -35.82
CA ARG A 666 -31.18 -25.19 -36.47
C ARG A 666 -29.90 -24.97 -35.70
N HIS A 667 -29.97 -24.38 -34.50
CA HIS A 667 -28.81 -23.98 -33.68
C HIS A 667 -27.83 -23.08 -34.45
N ALA A 668 -28.32 -22.31 -35.41
CA ALA A 668 -27.52 -21.34 -36.15
C ALA A 668 -27.27 -20.05 -35.35
N ILE A 669 -28.04 -19.85 -34.27
CA ILE A 669 -27.89 -18.78 -33.30
C ILE A 669 -28.34 -19.29 -31.92
N SER A 670 -27.74 -18.77 -30.85
CA SER A 670 -28.16 -18.98 -29.47
C SER A 670 -29.27 -18.00 -29.07
N LEU A 671 -29.89 -18.20 -27.90
CA LEU A 671 -30.91 -17.27 -27.37
C LEU A 671 -30.31 -15.89 -27.07
N ASP A 672 -29.13 -15.85 -26.44
CA ASP A 672 -28.33 -14.65 -26.22
C ASP A 672 -27.95 -13.97 -27.55
N GLY A 673 -27.60 -14.76 -28.58
CA GLY A 673 -27.38 -14.23 -29.92
C GLY A 673 -28.62 -13.57 -30.52
N VAL A 674 -29.82 -14.12 -30.30
CA VAL A 674 -31.08 -13.46 -30.73
C VAL A 674 -31.30 -12.17 -29.95
N LEU A 675 -31.12 -12.17 -28.62
CA LEU A 675 -31.25 -10.97 -27.79
C LEU A 675 -30.34 -9.85 -28.29
N LEU A 676 -29.06 -10.16 -28.53
CA LEU A 676 -28.07 -9.21 -29.01
C LEU A 676 -28.41 -8.66 -30.41
N ASN A 677 -28.72 -9.53 -31.36
CA ASN A 677 -29.03 -9.08 -32.73
C ASN A 677 -30.38 -8.31 -32.79
N PHE A 678 -31.32 -8.65 -31.92
CA PHE A 678 -32.59 -7.95 -31.84
C PHE A 678 -32.45 -6.59 -31.15
N SER A 679 -31.62 -6.49 -30.10
CA SER A 679 -31.33 -5.23 -29.39
C SER A 679 -30.74 -4.17 -30.32
N GLU A 680 -29.88 -4.59 -31.25
CA GLU A 680 -29.23 -3.72 -32.21
C GLU A 680 -29.96 -3.60 -33.56
N SER A 681 -31.20 -4.08 -33.64
CA SER A 681 -32.02 -3.85 -34.83
C SER A 681 -32.42 -2.38 -34.93
N ALA A 682 -32.40 -1.83 -36.15
CA ALA A 682 -32.77 -0.43 -36.40
C ALA A 682 -34.20 -0.10 -35.92
N GLU A 683 -35.10 -1.09 -35.97
CA GLU A 683 -36.46 -0.94 -35.47
C GLU A 683 -36.50 -0.81 -33.94
N HIS A 684 -35.71 -1.62 -33.23
CA HIS A 684 -35.63 -1.50 -31.77
C HIS A 684 -34.96 -0.19 -31.36
N GLN A 685 -33.83 0.20 -31.96
CA GLN A 685 -33.18 1.48 -31.68
C GLN A 685 -34.16 2.67 -31.81
N GLN A 686 -35.01 2.65 -32.85
CA GLN A 686 -36.07 3.66 -33.02
C GLN A 686 -37.13 3.63 -31.93
N VAL A 687 -37.59 2.45 -31.52
CA VAL A 687 -38.62 2.32 -30.47
C VAL A 687 -38.05 2.67 -29.09
N SER A 688 -36.83 2.24 -28.78
CA SER A 688 -36.18 2.49 -27.49
C SER A 688 -35.76 3.94 -27.30
N ALA A 689 -35.45 4.69 -28.37
CA ALA A 689 -35.08 6.10 -28.28
C ALA A 689 -36.16 6.95 -27.58
N ALA A 690 -37.44 6.61 -27.77
CA ALA A 690 -38.55 7.28 -27.10
C ALA A 690 -38.66 6.94 -25.59
N VAL A 691 -38.03 5.85 -25.15
CA VAL A 691 -38.04 5.35 -23.77
C VAL A 691 -36.80 5.82 -23.00
N VAL A 692 -35.63 5.76 -23.64
CA VAL A 692 -34.34 6.17 -23.07
C VAL A 692 -34.26 7.68 -22.89
N GLY A 693 -34.80 8.46 -23.83
CA GLY A 693 -34.68 9.92 -23.80
C GLY A 693 -33.25 10.38 -24.11
N VAL A 694 -32.75 11.36 -23.36
CA VAL A 694 -31.41 11.96 -23.58
C VAL A 694 -30.35 11.45 -22.60
N SER A 695 -30.75 10.75 -21.53
CA SER A 695 -29.82 10.20 -20.54
C SER A 695 -30.45 9.06 -19.73
N ILE A 696 -29.60 8.24 -19.10
CA ILE A 696 -30.01 7.12 -18.25
C ILE A 696 -29.43 7.31 -16.85
N GLU A 697 -30.29 7.39 -15.84
CA GLU A 697 -29.86 7.42 -14.43
C GLU A 697 -29.61 6.01 -13.89
N TYR A 698 -28.56 5.86 -13.08
CA TYR A 698 -28.22 4.58 -12.45
C TYR A 698 -27.61 4.77 -11.05
N THR A 699 -27.67 3.73 -10.23
CA THR A 699 -26.95 3.66 -8.95
C THR A 699 -25.59 3.04 -9.19
N ARG A 700 -24.50 3.65 -8.72
CA ARG A 700 -23.17 3.06 -8.87
C ARG A 700 -23.06 1.73 -8.10
N TRP A 701 -22.51 0.71 -8.73
CA TRP A 701 -22.34 -0.63 -8.16
C TRP A 701 -20.86 -0.89 -7.85
N GLY A 702 -20.55 -1.42 -6.66
CA GLY A 702 -19.21 -1.90 -6.32
C GLY A 702 -18.18 -0.84 -5.87
N VAL A 703 -18.55 0.44 -5.69
CA VAL A 703 -17.63 1.47 -5.18
C VAL A 703 -17.72 1.52 -3.64
N PRO A 704 -16.62 1.31 -2.89
CA PRO A 704 -16.58 1.68 -1.48
C PRO A 704 -16.79 3.20 -1.36
N ALA A 705 -17.48 3.65 -0.31
CA ALA A 705 -17.49 5.07 0.04
C ALA A 705 -16.08 5.48 0.51
N GLY A 706 -15.16 5.70 -0.42
CA GLY A 706 -13.88 6.36 -0.20
C GLY A 706 -13.97 7.81 -0.71
N PRO A 707 -13.28 8.76 -0.07
CA PRO A 707 -13.04 10.05 -0.70
C PRO A 707 -12.09 9.83 -1.88
N PHE A 708 -12.45 10.37 -3.04
CA PHE A 708 -11.43 10.93 -3.93
C PHE A 708 -11.12 12.30 -3.36
#